data_AF-A0A9P9FFE6-F1
#
_entry.id   AF-A0A9P9FFE6-F1
#
_cell.length_a   1.000
_cell.length_b   1.000
_cell.length_c   1.000
_cell.angle_alpha   90.00
_cell.angle_beta   90.00
_cell.angle_gamma   90.00
#
_symmetry.space_group_name_H-M   'P 1'
#
loop_
_entity.id
_entity.type
_entity.pdbx_description
1 polymer ?
#
loop_
_entity_poly.entity_id
_entity_poly.type
_entity_poly.pdbx_seq_one_letter_code
_entity_poly.pdbx_strand_id
1 'polypeptide(L)'
;MDPERRLQNAESGSSQSLPKRPRAADGGSPAHHEARHKDYTIAWICALPLELAASRAMLDEERRPLPIVGDDNTYVLGRIDQHNVVMACLPGQYGTNNAAIVATNLKRSFPRIRATLMVGIGGGAPGMADLRLGDVVVGTSVMQYDMGKVIMDGQFQETADAKTPAWLLNSAVSILQSKHGTHRSSSRMTSFLRPNLSRPNHPDRLFQASYEHPLGAPTCGGCDPERLKPRRVRLSDKPVIHYGGIASGNRVMKNAKTRDEIAQRLSVLCFEMEAAGMMDNLQCLPIRGICDYADSHKNKEWQDYAAATAAAYARELLEVLPPELGRTTLSLRGIAKSQVEDAHQIWVRAPRARRRIVVVLVLLVLAGIIVGPCVRFLPKMAKTRNNQDTILPQMLSSADLDGQTFLLAKGHDGRLLFTTREGGSWTLKWNRTEQQTQSQPASIVWGNPKRLSVFYIRDDNMVMTSTLHNGVWGDWEALGAKVSSPAVLCQEASKDIIHVWAREDTKSKLIRHNYWQPDLDNWHTLSSDWESGINEGVAKGARSAPAVVCRNSTTTNDVVIYDKDLSSALHKQWNSTRNRWGPWQALNGSYVGDPVLVSPKDDRIDFFGISKSSKSLIHIPWTLSSGYTSPYDLKGSWKSVPSVAVTASRRLDVFVLSKNGTVNHRALLGSTWSSSWSDLGISATSAPLATRLDTTPPRIMLQVIGTGGVVLSSEWEATNDGGLKNVVPSMQIGDGLSDDWMAVD
;
A
#
# COMPACT_ATOMS: atom_id res chain seq x y z
N MET A 1 69.58 -4.42 3.87
CA MET A 1 70.03 -3.76 5.10
C MET A 1 69.04 -2.64 5.39
N ASP A 2 68.24 -2.86 6.42
CA ASP A 2 67.62 -1.84 7.29
C ASP A 2 68.71 -0.85 7.80
N PRO A 3 68.45 0.33 8.44
CA PRO A 3 67.29 0.62 9.28
C PRO A 3 66.84 2.10 9.46
N GLU A 4 65.77 2.21 10.25
CA GLU A 4 65.26 3.33 11.06
C GLU A 4 66.27 4.19 11.84
N ARG A 5 65.89 5.44 12.14
CA ARG A 5 66.04 6.02 13.50
C ARG A 5 65.06 7.18 13.83
N ARG A 6 64.11 6.84 14.71
CA ARG A 6 63.60 7.53 15.92
C ARG A 6 63.63 9.07 16.04
N LEU A 7 62.41 9.63 16.05
CA LEU A 7 61.76 10.41 17.14
C LEU A 7 62.66 11.30 18.03
N GLN A 8 62.48 12.63 18.02
CA GLN A 8 61.45 13.39 18.77
C GLN A 8 61.62 14.93 18.62
N ASN A 9 60.47 15.62 18.63
CA ASN A 9 60.18 17.02 19.00
C ASN A 9 60.77 18.15 18.13
N ALA A 10 59.95 18.82 17.30
CA ALA A 10 58.97 19.86 17.61
C ALA A 10 59.61 21.25 17.82
N GLU A 11 59.53 22.11 16.81
CA GLU A 11 58.92 23.45 16.89
C GLU A 11 58.96 24.17 15.53
N SER A 12 58.05 25.12 15.40
CA SER A 12 57.44 25.68 14.20
C SER A 12 58.13 26.92 13.61
N GLY A 13 58.00 27.10 12.29
CA GLY A 13 57.57 28.38 11.71
C GLY A 13 58.55 29.17 10.82
N SER A 14 58.14 29.42 9.57
CA SER A 14 58.36 30.62 8.69
C SER A 14 58.23 30.17 7.22
N SER A 15 57.17 30.52 6.49
CA SER A 15 56.78 31.80 5.84
C SER A 15 57.54 32.16 4.56
N GLN A 16 56.83 32.01 3.43
CA GLN A 16 56.79 32.87 2.22
C GLN A 16 58.06 32.92 1.32
N SER A 17 58.02 33.01 -0.01
CA SER A 17 57.00 33.22 -1.06
C SER A 17 57.67 32.97 -2.43
N LEU A 18 56.90 32.89 -3.53
CA LEU A 18 57.17 33.52 -4.84
C LEU A 18 55.93 33.33 -5.78
N PRO A 19 55.70 34.16 -6.82
CA PRO A 19 54.35 34.56 -7.25
C PRO A 19 53.91 34.21 -8.69
N LYS A 20 52.60 33.97 -8.81
CA LYS A 20 51.56 34.28 -9.83
C LYS A 20 51.83 34.27 -11.36
N ARG A 21 50.89 33.58 -12.06
CA ARG A 21 50.29 33.95 -13.37
C ARG A 21 48.83 33.40 -13.47
N PRO A 22 48.00 33.80 -14.47
CA PRO A 22 46.89 34.75 -14.32
C PRO A 22 45.47 34.12 -14.22
N ARG A 23 44.51 34.95 -13.77
CA ARG A 23 43.07 34.67 -13.57
C ARG A 23 42.36 34.29 -14.88
N ALA A 24 41.60 33.20 -14.81
CA ALA A 24 40.48 32.89 -15.71
C ALA A 24 39.16 32.93 -14.91
N ALA A 25 38.10 33.34 -15.59
CA ALA A 25 36.82 33.78 -15.06
C ALA A 25 36.02 32.71 -14.28
N ASP A 26 35.31 33.18 -13.25
CA ASP A 26 34.29 32.44 -12.50
C ASP A 26 33.18 31.92 -13.43
N GLY A 27 33.23 30.63 -13.74
CA GLY A 27 32.05 29.85 -14.10
C GLY A 27 31.61 29.08 -12.87
N GLY A 28 30.58 29.57 -12.17
CA GLY A 28 30.04 28.91 -10.97
C GLY A 28 29.56 27.49 -11.28
N SER A 29 30.24 26.49 -10.75
CA SER A 29 29.73 25.13 -10.66
C SER A 29 28.41 25.10 -9.86
N PRO A 30 27.41 24.29 -10.23
CA PRO A 30 26.18 24.17 -9.46
C PRO A 30 26.52 23.64 -8.05
N ALA A 31 25.98 24.27 -7.02
CA ALA A 31 26.16 23.84 -5.63
C ALA A 31 25.78 22.35 -5.48
N HIS A 32 26.76 21.48 -5.22
CA HIS A 32 26.53 20.11 -4.81
C HIS A 32 25.73 20.13 -3.50
N HIS A 33 24.44 19.77 -3.56
CA HIS A 33 23.64 19.56 -2.37
C HIS A 33 24.28 18.41 -1.58
N GLU A 34 24.84 18.69 -0.40
CA GLU A 34 25.41 17.65 0.46
C GLU A 34 24.32 16.62 0.80
N ALA A 35 24.64 15.33 0.60
CA ALA A 35 23.74 14.23 0.90
C ALA A 35 23.58 14.11 2.42
N ARG A 36 22.37 13.81 2.88
CA ARG A 36 22.03 13.65 4.30
C ARG A 36 21.59 12.23 4.58
N HIS A 37 21.66 11.81 5.84
CA HIS A 37 21.19 10.48 6.29
C HIS A 37 19.78 10.15 5.80
N LYS A 38 18.85 11.11 5.89
CA LYS A 38 17.46 10.93 5.44
C LYS A 38 17.29 10.77 3.93
N ASP A 39 18.32 11.00 3.13
CA ASP A 39 18.24 10.83 1.69
C ASP A 39 18.46 9.37 1.28
N TYR A 40 18.94 8.49 2.19
CA TYR A 40 19.11 7.04 1.94
C TYR A 40 17.87 6.26 2.36
N THR A 41 17.37 5.44 1.43
CA THR A 41 16.07 4.75 1.59
C THR A 41 16.18 3.23 1.47
N ILE A 42 17.30 2.72 0.97
CA ILE A 42 17.54 1.29 0.80
C ILE A 42 18.68 0.88 1.71
N ALA A 43 18.43 -0.10 2.58
CA ALA A 43 19.44 -0.76 3.37
C ALA A 43 19.88 -2.04 2.67
N TRP A 44 21.18 -2.27 2.58
CA TRP A 44 21.76 -3.48 2.00
C TRP A 44 22.82 -4.02 2.94
N ILE A 45 22.50 -5.12 3.62
CA ILE A 45 23.33 -5.70 4.67
C ILE A 45 24.00 -6.96 4.15
N CYS A 46 25.30 -7.10 4.43
CA CYS A 46 26.13 -8.25 4.11
C CYS A 46 26.73 -8.84 5.40
N ALA A 47 26.92 -10.15 5.43
CA ALA A 47 27.54 -10.85 6.55
C ALA A 47 29.08 -10.81 6.47
N LEU A 48 29.64 -10.89 5.26
CA LEU A 48 31.08 -11.05 5.04
C LEU A 48 31.68 -9.91 4.19
N PRO A 49 32.98 -9.59 4.37
CA PRO A 49 33.65 -8.59 3.54
C PRO A 49 33.62 -8.87 2.03
N LEU A 50 33.70 -10.14 1.62
CA LEU A 50 33.59 -10.53 0.21
C LEU A 50 32.20 -10.22 -0.37
N GLU A 51 31.15 -10.37 0.44
CA GLU A 51 29.78 -10.07 0.04
C GLU A 51 29.57 -8.56 -0.09
N LEU A 52 30.14 -7.78 0.84
CA LEU A 52 30.16 -6.32 0.73
C LEU A 52 30.95 -5.87 -0.51
N ALA A 53 32.09 -6.50 -0.82
CA ALA A 53 32.88 -6.17 -2.00
C ALA A 53 32.09 -6.42 -3.29
N ALA A 54 31.42 -7.57 -3.41
CA ALA A 54 30.53 -7.88 -4.53
C ALA A 54 29.35 -6.89 -4.63
N SER A 55 28.74 -6.54 -3.50
CA SER A 55 27.62 -5.60 -3.42
C SER A 55 28.03 -4.18 -3.80
N ARG A 56 29.19 -3.71 -3.31
CA ARG A 56 29.76 -2.40 -3.61
C ARG A 56 30.08 -2.24 -5.09
N ALA A 57 30.48 -3.31 -5.77
CA ALA A 57 30.69 -3.33 -7.21
C ALA A 57 29.41 -3.09 -8.04
N MET A 58 28.22 -3.19 -7.42
CA MET A 58 26.92 -2.94 -8.07
C MET A 58 26.45 -1.49 -8.02
N LEU A 59 27.17 -0.61 -7.30
CA LEU A 59 26.85 0.82 -7.22
C LEU A 59 27.13 1.50 -8.56
N ASP A 60 26.24 2.39 -9.00
CA ASP A 60 26.52 3.31 -10.11
C ASP A 60 27.48 4.43 -9.67
N GLU A 61 27.36 4.82 -8.42
CA GLU A 61 28.09 5.92 -7.80
C GLU A 61 28.32 5.61 -6.33
N GLU A 62 29.57 5.62 -5.89
CA GLU A 62 29.91 5.61 -4.46
C GLU A 62 30.02 7.05 -3.95
N ARG A 63 29.51 7.29 -2.74
CA ARG A 63 29.43 8.62 -2.12
C ARG A 63 30.29 8.69 -0.88
N ARG A 64 30.71 9.91 -0.55
CA ARG A 64 31.48 10.17 0.67
C ARG A 64 30.69 9.72 1.92
N PRO A 65 31.34 9.10 2.92
CA PRO A 65 30.71 8.76 4.18
C PRO A 65 30.11 9.98 4.88
N LEU A 66 29.05 9.77 5.65
CA LEU A 66 28.45 10.79 6.51
C LEU A 66 28.92 10.63 7.96
N PRO A 67 29.01 11.71 8.74
CA PRO A 67 29.30 11.61 10.18
C PRO A 67 28.18 10.87 10.91
N ILE A 68 28.53 9.78 11.60
CA ILE A 68 27.61 8.96 12.40
C ILE A 68 27.81 9.29 13.88
N VAL A 69 26.71 9.49 14.62
CA VAL A 69 26.75 9.82 16.06
C VAL A 69 25.96 8.76 16.85
N GLY A 70 26.62 8.13 17.81
CA GLY A 70 26.01 7.15 18.72
C GLY A 70 25.76 5.77 18.10
N ASP A 71 26.37 5.48 16.95
CA ASP A 71 26.31 4.21 16.24
C ASP A 71 27.72 3.83 15.75
N ASP A 72 28.15 2.62 16.10
CA ASP A 72 29.52 2.12 15.87
C ASP A 72 29.65 1.38 14.52
N ASN A 73 28.59 1.30 13.73
CA ASN A 73 28.65 0.71 12.39
C ASN A 73 29.41 1.61 11.41
N THR A 74 30.10 0.98 10.47
CA THR A 74 30.65 1.66 9.29
C THR A 74 29.77 1.40 8.08
N TYR A 75 29.48 2.47 7.33
CA TYR A 75 28.58 2.43 6.18
C TYR A 75 29.29 2.78 4.87
N VAL A 76 28.98 2.04 3.82
CA VAL A 76 29.26 2.45 2.45
C VAL A 76 28.00 3.08 1.88
N LEU A 77 28.14 4.28 1.33
CA LEU A 77 27.02 5.05 0.80
C LEU A 77 27.12 5.12 -0.71
N GLY A 78 26.01 4.96 -1.41
CA GLY A 78 26.02 5.01 -2.86
C GLY A 78 24.66 5.20 -3.49
N ARG A 79 24.63 5.06 -4.81
CA ARG A 79 23.43 5.11 -5.62
C ARG A 79 23.37 3.93 -6.56
N ILE A 80 22.17 3.35 -6.67
CA ILE A 80 21.80 2.31 -7.64
C ILE A 80 20.56 2.82 -8.36
N ASP A 81 20.70 3.09 -9.64
CA ASP A 81 19.69 3.75 -10.46
C ASP A 81 19.12 5.00 -9.75
N GLN A 82 17.84 5.03 -9.41
CA GLN A 82 17.21 6.16 -8.74
C GLN A 82 17.28 6.11 -7.20
N HIS A 83 17.84 5.04 -6.63
CA HIS A 83 17.84 4.78 -5.19
C HIS A 83 19.17 5.14 -4.54
N ASN A 84 19.13 5.88 -3.42
CA ASN A 84 20.32 6.00 -2.58
C ASN A 84 20.35 4.83 -1.59
N VAL A 85 21.46 4.10 -1.61
CA VAL A 85 21.67 2.84 -0.89
C VAL A 85 22.71 3.06 0.20
N VAL A 86 22.39 2.61 1.40
CA VAL A 86 23.34 2.45 2.49
C VAL A 86 23.66 0.97 2.65
N MET A 87 24.94 0.64 2.58
CA MET A 87 25.45 -0.72 2.76
C MET A 87 26.16 -0.85 4.10
N ALA A 88 25.97 -1.98 4.76
CA ALA A 88 26.68 -2.33 5.99
C ALA A 88 27.18 -3.77 5.92
N CYS A 89 28.30 -4.04 6.59
CA CYS A 89 28.83 -5.38 6.79
C CYS A 89 28.84 -5.70 8.28
N LEU A 90 28.54 -6.94 8.66
CA LEU A 90 28.58 -7.36 10.06
C LEU A 90 30.01 -7.26 10.61
N PRO A 91 30.19 -6.72 11.83
CA PRO A 91 31.51 -6.65 12.46
C PRO A 91 31.95 -8.01 13.00
N GLY A 92 33.14 -8.46 12.61
CA GLY A 92 33.74 -9.69 13.12
C GLY A 92 33.10 -10.97 12.58
N GLN A 93 32.11 -11.51 13.30
CA GLN A 93 31.48 -12.80 12.99
C GLN A 93 30.06 -12.63 12.42
N TYR A 94 29.66 -13.58 11.58
CA TYR A 94 28.29 -13.76 11.08
C TYR A 94 27.36 -14.30 12.18
N GLY A 95 26.04 -14.31 11.95
CA GLY A 95 25.04 -14.77 12.92
C GLY A 95 23.91 -13.78 13.20
N THR A 96 22.81 -14.29 13.78
CA THR A 96 21.55 -13.56 13.93
C THR A 96 21.65 -12.35 14.87
N ASN A 97 22.43 -12.45 15.95
CA ASN A 97 22.62 -11.36 16.92
C ASN A 97 23.32 -10.14 16.31
N ASN A 98 24.43 -10.36 15.61
CA ASN A 98 25.18 -9.28 14.96
C ASN A 98 24.34 -8.65 13.85
N ALA A 99 23.61 -9.45 13.08
CA ALA A 99 22.67 -8.96 12.08
C ALA A 99 21.59 -8.04 12.68
N ALA A 100 20.99 -8.44 13.80
CA ALA A 100 20.00 -7.64 14.50
C ALA A 100 20.56 -6.30 15.00
N ILE A 101 21.77 -6.28 15.56
CA ILE A 101 22.44 -5.07 16.05
C ILE A 101 22.72 -4.10 14.89
N VAL A 102 23.35 -4.59 13.81
CA VAL A 102 23.66 -3.77 12.64
C VAL A 102 22.39 -3.20 12.01
N ALA A 103 21.36 -4.02 11.83
CA ALA A 103 20.08 -3.58 11.27
C ALA A 103 19.39 -2.51 12.12
N THR A 104 19.37 -2.69 13.45
CA THR A 104 18.74 -1.75 14.39
C THR A 104 19.44 -0.39 14.37
N ASN A 105 20.76 -0.41 14.43
CA ASN A 105 21.57 0.81 14.40
C ASN A 105 21.50 1.50 13.03
N LEU A 106 21.53 0.75 11.92
CA LEU A 106 21.34 1.28 10.57
C LEU A 106 20.00 2.01 10.45
N LYS A 107 18.91 1.40 10.89
CA LYS A 107 17.57 2.01 10.88
C LYS A 107 17.52 3.30 11.71
N ARG A 108 18.28 3.37 12.81
CA ARG A 108 18.39 4.57 13.66
C ARG A 108 19.17 5.69 12.97
N SER A 109 20.31 5.35 12.36
CA SER A 109 21.19 6.31 11.67
C SER A 109 20.59 6.80 10.35
N PHE A 110 19.82 5.96 9.67
CA PHE A 110 19.14 6.26 8.40
C PHE A 110 17.62 6.10 8.59
N PRO A 111 16.90 7.16 9.00
CA PRO A 111 15.51 7.02 9.47
C PRO A 111 14.48 6.81 8.35
N ARG A 112 14.88 6.89 7.08
CA ARG A 112 13.98 6.75 5.91
C ARG A 112 14.14 5.43 5.14
N ILE A 113 14.78 4.44 5.75
CA ILE A 113 14.88 3.10 5.15
C ILE A 113 13.48 2.52 4.99
N ARG A 114 13.12 2.20 3.74
CA ARG A 114 11.83 1.61 3.34
C ARG A 114 11.95 0.18 2.83
N ALA A 115 13.15 -0.23 2.44
CA ALA A 115 13.45 -1.58 1.97
C ALA A 115 14.83 -2.01 2.47
N THR A 116 14.92 -3.27 2.88
CA THR A 116 16.14 -3.86 3.44
C THR A 116 16.45 -5.15 2.70
N LEU A 117 17.67 -5.27 2.20
CA LEU A 117 18.18 -6.47 1.56
C LEU A 117 19.20 -7.14 2.47
N MET A 118 19.13 -8.46 2.61
CA MET A 118 20.20 -9.27 3.19
C MET A 118 20.85 -10.06 2.06
N VAL A 119 22.01 -9.60 1.59
CA VAL A 119 22.62 -10.14 0.38
C VAL A 119 23.95 -10.78 0.73
N GLY A 120 24.11 -12.03 0.32
CA GLY A 120 25.33 -12.76 0.62
C GLY A 120 25.31 -14.17 0.06
N ILE A 121 26.15 -15.03 0.64
CA ILE A 121 26.24 -16.45 0.28
C ILE A 121 25.39 -17.30 1.22
N GLY A 122 25.03 -18.50 0.77
CA GLY A 122 24.33 -19.50 1.54
C GLY A 122 24.63 -20.93 1.06
N GLY A 123 24.24 -21.91 1.87
CA GLY A 123 24.38 -23.32 1.53
C GLY A 123 23.09 -23.88 0.94
N GLY A 124 23.15 -24.48 -0.24
CA GLY A 124 21.99 -24.97 -0.98
C GLY A 124 21.47 -26.32 -0.48
N ALA A 125 20.15 -26.53 -0.59
CA ALA A 125 19.46 -27.78 -0.36
C ALA A 125 18.91 -28.37 -1.68
N PRO A 126 19.69 -29.20 -2.40
CA PRO A 126 19.35 -29.64 -3.76
C PRO A 126 18.29 -30.77 -3.81
N GLY A 127 17.60 -31.06 -2.72
CA GLY A 127 16.58 -32.13 -2.64
C GLY A 127 15.26 -31.75 -3.31
N MET A 128 14.85 -30.48 -3.21
CA MET A 128 13.55 -29.99 -3.69
C MET A 128 13.62 -29.30 -5.06
N ALA A 129 14.82 -28.96 -5.54
CA ALA A 129 15.06 -28.29 -6.82
C ALA A 129 16.47 -28.65 -7.35
N ASP A 130 16.69 -28.54 -8.67
CA ASP A 130 18.04 -28.63 -9.28
C ASP A 130 18.86 -27.38 -8.95
N LEU A 131 19.25 -27.23 -7.68
CA LEU A 131 20.03 -26.12 -7.16
C LEU A 131 21.53 -26.37 -7.36
N ARG A 132 22.23 -25.38 -7.92
CA ARG A 132 23.65 -25.49 -8.27
C ARG A 132 24.50 -24.39 -7.68
N LEU A 133 25.80 -24.66 -7.57
CA LEU A 133 26.75 -23.64 -7.13
C LEU A 133 26.72 -22.43 -8.08
N GLY A 134 26.66 -21.24 -7.51
CA GLY A 134 26.46 -19.97 -8.23
C GLY A 134 25.00 -19.59 -8.50
N ASP A 135 24.04 -20.50 -8.34
CA ASP A 135 22.61 -20.15 -8.40
C ASP A 135 22.23 -19.17 -7.28
N VAL A 136 21.11 -18.48 -7.45
CA VAL A 136 20.59 -17.52 -6.48
C VAL A 136 19.28 -18.06 -5.90
N VAL A 137 19.17 -18.06 -4.57
CA VAL A 137 17.92 -18.30 -3.84
C VAL A 137 17.41 -16.97 -3.29
N VAL A 138 16.18 -16.64 -3.63
CA VAL A 138 15.47 -15.45 -3.16
C VAL A 138 14.44 -15.91 -2.12
N GLY A 139 14.65 -15.50 -0.87
CA GLY A 139 13.86 -15.97 0.26
C GLY A 139 12.50 -15.31 0.34
N THR A 140 11.48 -15.94 -0.25
CA THR A 140 10.08 -15.51 -0.13
C THR A 140 9.47 -15.87 1.24
N SER A 141 10.13 -16.76 1.98
CA SER A 141 9.92 -16.99 3.41
C SER A 141 11.24 -17.30 4.12
N VAL A 142 11.30 -17.02 5.42
CA VAL A 142 12.43 -17.25 6.31
C VAL A 142 11.96 -18.08 7.50
N MET A 143 12.58 -19.22 7.72
CA MET A 143 12.30 -20.15 8.82
C MET A 143 13.46 -20.15 9.80
N GLN A 144 13.23 -19.82 11.07
CA GLN A 144 14.27 -19.97 12.09
C GLN A 144 14.33 -21.42 12.60
N TYR A 145 15.09 -22.26 11.90
CA TYR A 145 15.02 -23.72 12.07
C TYR A 145 15.58 -24.26 13.38
N ASP A 146 16.34 -23.44 14.12
CA ASP A 146 16.96 -23.79 15.40
C ASP A 146 16.28 -23.16 16.61
N MET A 147 15.10 -22.54 16.41
CA MET A 147 14.27 -22.03 17.50
C MET A 147 13.15 -23.02 17.83
N GLY A 148 13.15 -23.50 19.07
CA GLY A 148 12.28 -24.59 19.48
C GLY A 148 12.54 -25.07 20.89
N LYS A 149 11.83 -26.12 21.27
CA LYS A 149 11.90 -26.77 22.58
C LYS A 149 12.53 -28.14 22.43
N VAL A 150 13.43 -28.48 23.35
CA VAL A 150 13.84 -29.88 23.52
C VAL A 150 12.75 -30.56 24.35
N ILE A 151 12.09 -31.57 23.79
CA ILE A 151 11.06 -32.36 24.46
C ILE A 151 11.65 -33.65 25.04
N MET A 152 10.80 -34.51 25.63
CA MET A 152 11.23 -35.81 26.16
C MET A 152 12.02 -36.61 25.09
N ASP A 153 12.98 -37.41 25.53
CA ASP A 153 13.92 -38.17 24.68
C ASP A 153 14.90 -37.32 23.85
N GLY A 154 15.05 -36.02 24.15
CA GLY A 154 16.03 -35.14 23.52
C GLY A 154 15.66 -34.68 22.10
N GLN A 155 14.43 -34.94 21.66
CA GLN A 155 13.94 -34.49 20.36
C GLN A 155 13.72 -32.98 20.36
N PHE A 156 14.02 -32.33 19.23
CA PHE A 156 13.82 -30.90 19.06
C PHE A 156 12.49 -30.63 18.35
N GLN A 157 11.57 -29.96 19.04
CA GLN A 157 10.33 -29.45 18.49
C GLN A 157 10.51 -27.99 18.09
N GLU A 158 10.49 -27.72 16.79
CA GLU A 158 10.55 -26.36 16.27
C GLU A 158 9.29 -25.56 16.65
N THR A 159 9.48 -24.29 17.02
CA THR A 159 8.37 -23.39 17.42
C THR A 159 8.38 -22.07 16.66
N ALA A 160 9.27 -21.91 15.68
CA ALA A 160 9.35 -20.69 14.89
C ALA A 160 8.26 -20.65 13.81
N ASP A 161 7.64 -19.49 13.67
CA ASP A 161 6.76 -19.19 12.54
C ASP A 161 7.57 -18.69 11.34
N ALA A 162 7.06 -19.00 10.14
CA ALA A 162 7.60 -18.48 8.90
C ALA A 162 7.45 -16.96 8.83
N LYS A 163 8.54 -16.25 8.56
CA LYS A 163 8.53 -14.79 8.34
C LYS A 163 8.67 -14.49 6.86
N THR A 164 7.94 -13.52 6.35
CA THR A 164 7.98 -13.13 4.94
C THR A 164 8.59 -11.72 4.77
N PRO A 165 9.27 -11.44 3.64
CA PRO A 165 9.75 -10.09 3.35
C PRO A 165 8.61 -9.07 3.30
N ALA A 166 8.94 -7.79 3.45
CA ALA A 166 7.96 -6.70 3.32
C ALA A 166 7.29 -6.72 1.93
N TRP A 167 6.02 -6.30 1.87
CA TRP A 167 5.22 -6.35 0.64
C TRP A 167 5.92 -5.69 -0.56
N LEU A 168 6.53 -4.51 -0.35
CA LEU A 168 7.30 -3.78 -1.37
C LEU A 168 8.38 -4.66 -2.05
N LEU A 169 9.08 -5.48 -1.26
CA LEU A 169 10.14 -6.36 -1.76
C LEU A 169 9.55 -7.58 -2.47
N ASN A 170 8.45 -8.15 -1.96
CA ASN A 170 7.74 -9.25 -2.62
C ASN A 170 7.16 -8.84 -3.97
N SER A 171 6.59 -7.64 -4.07
CA SER A 171 6.06 -7.07 -5.33
C SER A 171 7.18 -6.91 -6.37
N ALA A 172 8.34 -6.36 -5.96
CA ALA A 172 9.53 -6.28 -6.83
C ALA A 172 10.03 -7.67 -7.27
N VAL A 173 10.00 -8.66 -6.37
CA VAL A 173 10.33 -10.06 -6.69
C VAL A 173 9.36 -10.64 -7.72
N SER A 174 8.05 -10.40 -7.60
CA SER A 174 7.05 -10.88 -8.58
C SER A 174 7.26 -10.29 -9.97
N ILE A 175 7.66 -9.01 -10.06
CA ILE A 175 8.02 -8.38 -11.34
C ILE A 175 9.27 -9.03 -11.95
N LEU A 176 10.29 -9.34 -11.16
CA LEU A 176 11.47 -10.05 -11.69
C LEU A 176 11.14 -11.50 -12.08
N GLN A 177 10.34 -12.21 -11.28
CA GLN A 177 9.88 -13.56 -11.58
C GLN A 177 9.19 -13.63 -12.95
N SER A 178 8.33 -12.66 -13.27
CA SER A 178 7.63 -12.63 -14.57
C SER A 178 8.59 -12.39 -15.75
N LYS A 179 9.68 -11.64 -15.54
CA LYS A 179 10.73 -11.41 -16.55
C LYS A 179 11.67 -12.60 -16.74
N HIS A 180 11.93 -13.34 -15.67
CA HIS A 180 12.85 -14.47 -15.65
C HIS A 180 12.21 -15.77 -16.17
N GLY A 181 10.89 -15.88 -16.11
CA GLY A 181 10.20 -17.16 -16.34
C GLY A 181 10.60 -18.21 -15.31
N THR A 182 10.15 -19.45 -15.49
CA THR A 182 10.48 -20.58 -14.61
C THR A 182 11.93 -21.00 -14.79
N HIS A 183 12.87 -20.38 -14.05
CA HIS A 183 14.27 -20.80 -13.89
C HIS A 183 15.30 -20.23 -14.88
N ARG A 184 15.22 -18.96 -15.29
CA ARG A 184 16.29 -18.32 -16.09
C ARG A 184 16.77 -17.02 -15.48
N SER A 185 18.09 -16.81 -15.48
CA SER A 185 18.68 -15.50 -15.25
C SER A 185 18.42 -14.57 -16.42
N SER A 186 18.09 -13.30 -16.16
CA SER A 186 17.99 -12.29 -17.21
C SER A 186 19.37 -11.99 -17.82
N SER A 187 19.37 -11.51 -19.06
CA SER A 187 20.57 -10.94 -19.68
C SER A 187 21.11 -9.76 -18.87
N ARG A 188 20.21 -9.01 -18.22
CA ARG A 188 20.53 -7.87 -17.37
C ARG A 188 21.36 -8.29 -16.16
N MET A 189 20.94 -9.30 -15.39
CA MET A 189 21.72 -9.82 -14.26
C MET A 189 23.12 -10.26 -14.71
N THR A 190 23.20 -11.02 -15.80
CA THR A 190 24.48 -11.52 -16.31
C THR A 190 25.41 -10.41 -16.81
N SER A 191 24.89 -9.24 -17.20
CA SER A 191 25.70 -8.11 -17.64
C SER A 191 26.50 -7.45 -16.51
N PHE A 192 26.08 -7.64 -15.25
CA PHE A 192 26.80 -7.13 -14.08
C PHE A 192 27.95 -8.03 -13.63
N LEU A 193 27.96 -9.29 -14.07
CA LEU A 193 29.03 -10.25 -13.80
C LEU A 193 30.21 -9.98 -14.73
N ARG A 194 31.01 -8.97 -14.39
CA ARG A 194 32.26 -8.61 -15.11
C ARG A 194 33.28 -9.76 -15.07
N PRO A 195 34.32 -9.75 -15.93
CA PRO A 195 35.35 -10.81 -15.96
C PRO A 195 36.04 -11.09 -14.62
N ASN A 196 36.10 -10.10 -13.72
CA ASN A 196 36.75 -10.21 -12.42
C ASN A 196 35.85 -10.91 -11.37
N LEU A 197 34.59 -11.16 -11.70
CA LEU A 197 33.58 -11.88 -10.90
C LEU A 197 33.13 -13.15 -11.65
N SER A 198 34.05 -13.74 -12.42
CA SER A 198 33.75 -14.89 -13.28
C SER A 198 33.50 -16.15 -12.47
N ARG A 199 32.70 -17.04 -13.08
CA ARG A 199 32.49 -18.40 -12.58
C ARG A 199 33.85 -19.09 -12.38
N PRO A 200 34.10 -19.74 -11.24
CA PRO A 200 35.37 -20.43 -11.00
C PRO A 200 35.52 -21.63 -11.95
N ASN A 201 36.76 -21.96 -12.29
CA ASN A 201 37.10 -23.15 -13.07
C ASN A 201 36.98 -24.47 -12.28
N HIS A 202 36.42 -24.41 -11.06
CA HIS A 202 36.16 -25.60 -10.27
C HIS A 202 34.80 -26.22 -10.66
N PRO A 203 34.69 -27.54 -10.81
CA PRO A 203 33.42 -28.18 -11.11
C PRO A 203 32.41 -28.04 -9.96
N ASP A 204 31.14 -27.94 -10.31
CA ASP A 204 30.02 -28.11 -9.39
C ASP A 204 29.88 -29.60 -9.04
N ARG A 205 30.20 -29.97 -7.79
CA ARG A 205 30.19 -31.35 -7.29
C ARG A 205 29.16 -31.49 -6.18
N LEU A 206 28.12 -32.28 -6.42
CA LEU A 206 27.14 -32.70 -5.42
C LEU A 206 27.36 -34.17 -5.10
N PHE A 207 27.73 -34.47 -3.86
CA PHE A 207 27.92 -35.85 -3.39
C PHE A 207 26.60 -36.44 -2.84
N GLN A 208 26.54 -37.76 -2.73
CA GLN A 208 25.46 -38.47 -2.03
C GLN A 208 25.41 -38.03 -0.57
N ALA A 209 24.22 -37.88 0.01
CA ALA A 209 24.04 -37.37 1.38
C ALA A 209 24.63 -38.28 2.47
N SER A 210 24.86 -39.56 2.15
CA SER A 210 25.52 -40.54 3.03
C SER A 210 27.05 -40.51 2.96
N TYR A 211 27.64 -39.82 1.97
CA TYR A 211 29.08 -39.70 1.85
C TYR A 211 29.54 -38.49 2.65
N GLU A 212 30.48 -38.70 3.56
CA GLU A 212 31.09 -37.63 4.35
C GLU A 212 32.46 -37.29 3.80
N HIS A 213 32.76 -36.00 3.80
CA HIS A 213 34.08 -35.52 3.40
C HIS A 213 35.16 -36.09 4.33
N PRO A 214 36.28 -36.63 3.79
CA PRO A 214 37.33 -37.25 4.60
C PRO A 214 37.91 -36.30 5.66
N LEU A 215 37.96 -36.76 6.91
CA LEU A 215 38.50 -36.01 8.05
C LEU A 215 39.92 -35.49 7.75
N GLY A 216 40.11 -34.18 7.87
CA GLY A 216 41.42 -33.53 7.73
C GLY A 216 41.83 -33.18 6.29
N ALA A 217 41.07 -33.58 5.27
CA ALA A 217 41.35 -33.15 3.90
C ALA A 217 40.97 -31.65 3.70
N PRO A 218 41.78 -30.86 2.98
CA PRO A 218 41.50 -29.42 2.81
C PRO A 218 40.52 -29.11 1.66
N THR A 219 40.36 -30.04 0.71
CA THR A 219 39.53 -29.86 -0.50
C THR A 219 38.81 -31.15 -0.89
N CYS A 220 37.90 -31.07 -1.86
CA CYS A 220 37.23 -32.23 -2.44
C CYS A 220 38.03 -32.90 -3.58
N GLY A 221 39.32 -32.59 -3.73
CA GLY A 221 40.18 -33.13 -4.79
C GLY A 221 40.38 -34.65 -4.70
N GLY A 222 40.43 -35.19 -3.47
CA GLY A 222 40.56 -36.63 -3.19
C GLY A 222 39.26 -37.34 -2.83
N CYS A 223 38.10 -36.69 -3.02
CA CYS A 223 36.81 -37.33 -2.78
C CYS A 223 36.48 -38.34 -3.89
N ASP A 224 35.79 -39.41 -3.51
CA ASP A 224 35.42 -40.51 -4.39
C ASP A 224 34.45 -40.03 -5.49
N PRO A 225 34.86 -40.03 -6.78
CA PRO A 225 34.01 -39.62 -7.88
C PRO A 225 32.74 -40.48 -8.05
N GLU A 226 32.76 -41.75 -7.62
CA GLU A 226 31.59 -42.64 -7.71
C GLU A 226 30.47 -42.24 -6.73
N ARG A 227 30.81 -41.43 -5.72
CA ARG A 227 29.85 -40.88 -4.75
C ARG A 227 29.19 -39.60 -5.24
N LEU A 228 29.53 -39.09 -6.42
CA LEU A 228 28.84 -37.96 -7.02
C LEU A 228 27.41 -38.34 -7.42
N LYS A 229 26.44 -37.48 -7.13
CA LYS A 229 25.08 -37.63 -7.64
C LYS A 229 25.05 -37.33 -9.14
N PRO A 230 24.53 -38.26 -9.98
CA PRO A 230 24.29 -37.97 -11.38
C PRO A 230 23.30 -36.81 -11.53
N ARG A 231 23.64 -35.81 -12.34
CA ARG A 231 22.76 -34.66 -12.63
C ARG A 231 22.70 -34.42 -14.13
N ARG A 232 21.55 -33.95 -14.61
CA ARG A 232 21.37 -33.57 -16.02
C ARG A 232 22.31 -32.42 -16.40
N VAL A 233 22.88 -32.46 -17.59
CA VAL A 233 23.66 -31.33 -18.12
C VAL A 233 22.71 -30.15 -18.33
N ARG A 234 23.07 -28.97 -17.82
CA ARG A 234 22.30 -27.75 -18.09
C ARG A 234 22.63 -27.24 -19.49
N LEU A 235 21.63 -26.64 -20.14
CA LEU A 235 21.80 -25.99 -21.46
C LEU A 235 22.72 -24.76 -21.41
N SER A 236 23.00 -24.24 -20.21
CA SER A 236 23.80 -23.03 -19.99
C SER A 236 24.50 -23.11 -18.64
N ASP A 237 25.66 -22.46 -18.55
CA ASP A 237 26.45 -22.27 -17.35
C ASP A 237 26.04 -21.02 -16.55
N LYS A 238 25.05 -20.27 -17.05
CA LYS A 238 24.47 -19.13 -16.34
C LYS A 238 23.82 -19.57 -15.02
N PRO A 239 23.87 -18.72 -13.98
CA PRO A 239 23.18 -19.00 -12.72
C PRO A 239 21.68 -19.13 -12.97
N VAL A 240 20.98 -19.87 -12.11
CA VAL A 240 19.53 -19.97 -12.09
C VAL A 240 18.99 -19.33 -10.82
N ILE A 241 17.85 -18.66 -10.94
CA ILE A 241 17.18 -18.01 -9.82
C ILE A 241 16.08 -18.94 -9.31
N HIS A 242 16.09 -19.19 -8.02
CA HIS A 242 15.13 -20.01 -7.31
C HIS A 242 14.43 -19.18 -6.25
N TYR A 243 13.13 -19.39 -6.09
CA TYR A 243 12.29 -18.65 -5.17
C TYR A 243 11.66 -19.62 -4.18
N GLY A 244 11.84 -19.38 -2.89
CA GLY A 244 11.33 -20.28 -1.86
C GLY A 244 11.82 -19.94 -0.47
N GLY A 245 11.61 -20.88 0.46
CA GLY A 245 12.00 -20.70 1.85
C GLY A 245 13.51 -20.75 2.07
N ILE A 246 13.98 -19.96 3.03
CA ILE A 246 15.36 -19.99 3.53
C ILE A 246 15.34 -20.37 5.01
N ALA A 247 16.09 -21.40 5.38
CA ALA A 247 16.34 -21.74 6.77
C ALA A 247 17.46 -20.86 7.33
N SER A 248 17.15 -20.12 8.39
CA SER A 248 18.05 -19.20 9.08
C SER A 248 18.32 -19.68 10.51
N GLY A 249 19.55 -19.60 10.99
CA GLY A 249 19.85 -20.00 12.37
C GLY A 249 21.26 -19.69 12.82
N ASN A 250 21.55 -19.96 14.08
CA ASN A 250 22.86 -19.78 14.70
C ASN A 250 23.80 -20.99 14.52
N ARG A 251 23.33 -22.08 13.91
CA ARG A 251 24.12 -23.29 13.67
C ARG A 251 24.63 -23.33 12.22
N VAL A 252 25.91 -23.65 12.03
CA VAL A 252 26.42 -23.95 10.68
C VAL A 252 25.93 -25.35 10.28
N MET A 253 25.14 -25.46 9.21
CA MET A 253 24.75 -26.77 8.67
C MET A 253 25.92 -27.41 7.92
N LYS A 254 26.38 -28.59 8.37
CA LYS A 254 27.47 -29.38 7.74
C LYS A 254 27.12 -30.87 7.58
N ASN A 255 25.85 -31.24 7.71
CA ASN A 255 25.42 -32.62 7.59
C ASN A 255 24.33 -32.72 6.51
N ALA A 256 24.63 -33.45 5.44
CA ALA A 256 23.74 -33.56 4.28
C ALA A 256 22.40 -34.24 4.61
N LYS A 257 22.38 -35.22 5.53
CA LYS A 257 21.15 -35.91 5.94
C LYS A 257 20.25 -34.98 6.73
N THR A 258 20.79 -34.32 7.76
CA THR A 258 20.05 -33.35 8.56
C THR A 258 19.58 -32.16 7.71
N ARG A 259 20.40 -31.70 6.76
CA ARG A 259 20.01 -30.69 5.76
C ARG A 259 18.78 -31.15 4.98
N ASP A 260 18.81 -32.35 4.41
CA ASP A 260 17.72 -32.87 3.57
C ASP A 260 16.43 -33.05 4.37
N GLU A 261 16.53 -33.56 5.60
CA GLU A 261 15.40 -33.70 6.54
C GLU A 261 14.74 -32.35 6.86
N ILE A 262 15.55 -31.34 7.22
CA ILE A 262 15.03 -30.00 7.52
C ILE A 262 14.49 -29.33 6.25
N ALA A 263 15.18 -29.47 5.13
CA ALA A 263 14.76 -28.89 3.85
C ALA A 263 13.39 -29.41 3.41
N GLN A 264 13.16 -30.72 3.53
CA GLN A 264 11.88 -31.33 3.22
C GLN A 264 10.80 -30.92 4.23
N ARG A 265 11.11 -30.95 5.53
CA ARG A 265 10.16 -30.62 6.60
C ARG A 265 9.70 -29.17 6.56
N LEU A 266 10.60 -28.22 6.26
CA LEU A 266 10.34 -26.79 6.27
C LEU A 266 10.10 -26.20 4.87
N SER A 267 10.19 -27.02 3.82
CA SER A 267 10.11 -26.56 2.42
C SER A 267 11.08 -25.41 2.12
N VAL A 268 12.34 -25.56 2.55
CA VAL A 268 13.41 -24.56 2.32
C VAL A 268 14.40 -25.03 1.25
N LEU A 269 14.99 -24.06 0.55
CA LEU A 269 15.94 -24.28 -0.56
C LEU A 269 17.40 -23.97 -0.17
N CYS A 270 17.61 -23.20 0.90
CA CYS A 270 18.92 -22.72 1.32
C CYS A 270 19.00 -22.56 2.83
N PHE A 271 20.22 -22.66 3.36
CA PHE A 271 20.59 -22.39 4.75
C PHE A 271 21.53 -21.18 4.83
N GLU A 272 21.24 -20.24 5.72
CA GLU A 272 22.08 -19.07 6.05
C GLU A 272 21.95 -18.73 7.55
N MET A 273 22.64 -17.71 8.05
CA MET A 273 22.79 -17.50 9.50
C MET A 273 22.40 -16.10 10.01
N GLU A 274 21.78 -15.24 9.20
CA GLU A 274 21.55 -13.84 9.58
C GLU A 274 20.06 -13.45 9.59
N ALA A 275 19.29 -13.86 8.58
CA ALA A 275 17.98 -13.25 8.31
C ALA A 275 17.01 -13.33 9.50
N ALA A 276 16.95 -14.47 10.21
CA ALA A 276 16.05 -14.65 11.36
C ALA A 276 16.19 -13.56 12.43
N GLY A 277 17.41 -13.07 12.69
CA GLY A 277 17.67 -12.01 13.67
C GLY A 277 17.21 -10.62 13.22
N MET A 278 17.08 -10.40 11.91
CA MET A 278 16.66 -9.11 11.37
C MET A 278 15.15 -9.01 11.18
N MET A 279 14.49 -10.11 10.80
CA MET A 279 13.09 -10.10 10.34
C MET A 279 12.08 -9.48 11.32
N ASP A 280 12.34 -9.49 12.64
CA ASP A 280 11.46 -8.86 13.64
C ASP A 280 11.66 -7.35 13.79
N ASN A 281 12.87 -6.85 13.60
CA ASN A 281 13.23 -5.44 13.83
C ASN A 281 13.26 -4.62 12.52
N LEU A 282 13.66 -5.30 11.44
CA LEU A 282 13.84 -4.76 10.12
C LEU A 282 13.59 -5.88 9.09
N GLN A 283 12.32 -6.05 8.70
CA GLN A 283 11.94 -6.99 7.64
C GLN A 283 12.83 -6.81 6.40
N CYS A 284 13.41 -7.90 5.93
CA CYS A 284 14.37 -7.90 4.85
C CYS A 284 14.03 -8.96 3.79
N LEU A 285 14.57 -8.79 2.58
CA LEU A 285 14.60 -9.84 1.57
C LEU A 285 15.98 -10.49 1.58
N PRO A 286 16.10 -11.75 2.02
CA PRO A 286 17.34 -12.49 1.89
C PRO A 286 17.56 -12.99 0.47
N ILE A 287 18.73 -12.69 -0.09
CA ILE A 287 19.15 -13.06 -1.43
C ILE A 287 20.49 -13.78 -1.29
N ARG A 288 20.48 -15.09 -1.53
CA ARG A 288 21.62 -15.97 -1.25
C ARG A 288 22.16 -16.61 -2.51
N GLY A 289 23.41 -16.31 -2.82
CA GLY A 289 24.17 -17.05 -3.81
C GLY A 289 24.64 -18.36 -3.20
N ILE A 290 24.48 -19.46 -3.93
CA ILE A 290 24.81 -20.78 -3.41
C ILE A 290 26.31 -21.04 -3.57
N CYS A 291 27.04 -21.06 -2.46
CA CYS A 291 28.50 -21.30 -2.44
C CYS A 291 28.88 -22.73 -2.04
N ASP A 292 27.99 -23.45 -1.35
CA ASP A 292 28.16 -24.83 -0.95
C ASP A 292 26.79 -25.53 -0.84
N TYR A 293 26.79 -26.81 -0.46
CA TYR A 293 25.56 -27.62 -0.31
C TYR A 293 25.15 -27.86 1.13
N ALA A 294 25.55 -27.02 2.07
CA ALA A 294 25.22 -27.18 3.49
C ALA A 294 25.57 -28.59 4.05
N ASP A 295 26.70 -29.15 3.61
CA ASP A 295 27.16 -30.48 4.00
C ASP A 295 28.62 -30.47 4.48
N SER A 296 29.27 -31.63 4.53
CA SER A 296 30.66 -31.76 4.95
C SER A 296 31.66 -31.39 3.84
N HIS A 297 31.21 -31.25 2.59
CA HIS A 297 32.05 -30.98 1.40
C HIS A 297 32.21 -29.48 1.11
N LYS A 298 31.97 -28.61 2.10
CA LYS A 298 32.08 -27.16 1.97
C LYS A 298 33.47 -26.74 1.51
N ASN A 299 33.51 -25.87 0.49
CA ASN A 299 34.72 -25.23 0.00
C ASN A 299 34.47 -23.73 -0.19
N LYS A 300 35.56 -22.94 -0.28
CA LYS A 300 35.48 -21.48 -0.39
C LYS A 300 35.55 -20.96 -1.83
N GLU A 301 35.86 -21.82 -2.81
CA GLU A 301 36.17 -21.43 -4.18
C GLU A 301 34.99 -20.80 -4.92
N TRP A 302 33.76 -21.12 -4.50
CA TRP A 302 32.54 -20.59 -5.08
C TRP A 302 32.01 -19.34 -4.37
N GLN A 303 32.61 -18.91 -3.25
CA GLN A 303 32.07 -17.81 -2.43
C GLN A 303 32.04 -16.48 -3.18
N ASP A 304 33.11 -16.13 -3.88
CA ASP A 304 33.19 -14.86 -4.62
C ASP A 304 32.15 -14.81 -5.75
N TYR A 305 32.03 -15.90 -6.52
CA TYR A 305 31.06 -15.98 -7.61
C TYR A 305 29.61 -16.01 -7.08
N ALA A 306 29.33 -16.78 -6.03
CA ALA A 306 28.02 -16.81 -5.40
C ALA A 306 27.62 -15.44 -4.83
N ALA A 307 28.53 -14.74 -4.17
CA ALA A 307 28.28 -13.38 -3.69
C ALA A 307 27.99 -12.41 -4.85
N ALA A 308 28.74 -12.54 -5.95
CA ALA A 308 28.52 -11.75 -7.15
C ALA A 308 27.15 -11.99 -7.81
N THR A 309 26.70 -13.25 -7.92
CA THR A 309 25.39 -13.57 -8.50
C THR A 309 24.24 -13.08 -7.62
N ALA A 310 24.36 -13.19 -6.30
CA ALA A 310 23.41 -12.63 -5.34
C ALA A 310 23.34 -11.09 -5.45
N ALA A 311 24.49 -10.42 -5.50
CA ALA A 311 24.58 -8.98 -5.64
C ALA A 311 24.03 -8.49 -6.98
N ALA A 312 24.29 -9.20 -8.08
CA ALA A 312 23.74 -8.88 -9.39
C ALA A 312 22.21 -8.99 -9.42
N TYR A 313 21.63 -10.01 -8.77
CA TYR A 313 20.17 -10.12 -8.61
C TYR A 313 19.62 -8.96 -7.79
N ALA A 314 20.25 -8.64 -6.65
CA ALA A 314 19.84 -7.52 -5.80
C ALA A 314 19.90 -6.17 -6.54
N ARG A 315 20.90 -5.96 -7.40
CA ARG A 315 20.99 -4.80 -8.29
C ARG A 315 19.79 -4.72 -9.22
N GLU A 316 19.49 -5.80 -9.93
CA GLU A 316 18.36 -5.84 -10.85
C GLU A 316 17.01 -5.64 -10.13
N LEU A 317 16.89 -6.16 -8.90
CA LEU A 317 15.72 -5.94 -8.05
C LEU A 317 15.50 -4.45 -7.75
N LEU A 318 16.58 -3.71 -7.48
CA LEU A 318 16.48 -2.27 -7.23
C LEU A 318 16.10 -1.49 -8.49
N GLU A 319 16.41 -1.98 -9.70
CA GLU A 319 16.01 -1.34 -10.96
C GLU A 319 14.50 -1.47 -11.24
N VAL A 320 13.82 -2.46 -10.65
CA VAL A 320 12.35 -2.57 -10.73
C VAL A 320 11.64 -1.98 -9.51
N LEU A 321 12.39 -1.64 -8.46
CA LEU A 321 11.83 -1.03 -7.26
C LEU A 321 11.43 0.43 -7.55
N PRO A 322 10.19 0.87 -7.27
CA PRO A 322 9.76 2.23 -7.59
C PRO A 322 10.50 3.27 -6.74
N PRO A 323 10.93 4.42 -7.30
CA PRO A 323 11.66 5.48 -6.58
C PRO A 323 10.79 6.19 -5.53
N GLU A 324 11.41 6.78 -4.49
CA GLU A 324 10.71 7.63 -3.52
C GLU A 324 10.36 8.99 -4.17
N LEU A 325 9.10 9.44 -4.03
CA LEU A 325 8.54 10.66 -4.63
C LEU A 325 9.16 12.00 -4.13
N GLY A 326 10.30 11.96 -3.44
CA GLY A 326 10.95 13.11 -2.80
C GLY A 326 11.94 13.90 -3.67
N ARG A 327 12.33 13.41 -4.86
CA ARG A 327 13.34 14.07 -5.72
C ARG A 327 12.77 14.84 -6.92
N THR A 328 11.52 14.60 -7.31
CA THR A 328 10.88 15.33 -8.44
C THR A 328 10.65 16.81 -8.13
N THR A 329 10.45 17.16 -6.85
CA THR A 329 10.30 18.55 -6.39
C THR A 329 11.60 19.36 -6.43
N LEU A 330 12.78 18.71 -6.32
CA LEU A 330 14.08 19.38 -6.46
C LEU A 330 14.44 19.65 -7.93
N SER A 331 14.05 18.74 -8.84
CA SER A 331 14.13 18.96 -10.29
C SER A 331 13.23 20.13 -10.74
N LEU A 332 11.98 20.17 -10.23
CA LEU A 332 11.05 21.27 -10.49
C LEU A 332 11.52 22.60 -9.88
N ARG A 333 12.20 22.60 -8.72
CA ARG A 333 12.82 23.80 -8.15
C ARG A 333 14.00 24.31 -8.99
N GLY A 334 14.79 23.41 -9.60
CA GLY A 334 15.85 23.78 -10.52
C GLY A 334 15.31 24.45 -11.79
N ILE A 335 14.25 23.88 -12.36
CA ILE A 335 13.52 24.43 -13.52
C ILE A 335 12.85 25.77 -13.17
N ALA A 336 12.23 25.87 -11.99
CA ALA A 336 11.64 27.12 -11.52
C ALA A 336 12.70 28.22 -11.28
N LYS A 337 13.90 27.85 -10.80
CA LYS A 337 14.98 28.81 -10.56
C LYS A 337 15.56 29.37 -11.86
N SER A 338 15.74 28.53 -12.88
CA SER A 338 16.18 29.01 -14.21
C SER A 338 15.12 29.90 -14.86
N GLN A 339 13.83 29.55 -14.74
CA GLN A 339 12.73 30.37 -15.25
C GLN A 339 12.59 31.71 -14.51
N VAL A 340 12.93 31.77 -13.23
CA VAL A 340 12.96 33.03 -12.46
C VAL A 340 14.15 33.91 -12.85
N GLU A 341 15.32 33.33 -13.14
CA GLU A 341 16.49 34.06 -13.65
C GLU A 341 16.25 34.61 -15.07
N ASP A 342 15.58 33.83 -15.93
CA ASP A 342 15.12 34.29 -17.25
C ASP A 342 14.08 35.41 -17.13
N ALA A 343 13.12 35.30 -16.20
CA ALA A 343 12.15 36.35 -15.92
C ALA A 343 12.79 37.63 -15.36
N HIS A 344 13.86 37.52 -14.57
CA HIS A 344 14.64 38.64 -14.05
C HIS A 344 15.40 39.38 -15.17
N GLN A 345 15.94 38.65 -16.15
CA GLN A 345 16.58 39.27 -17.33
C GLN A 345 15.56 40.00 -18.22
N ILE A 346 14.34 39.48 -18.33
CA ILE A 346 13.22 40.14 -19.03
C ILE A 346 12.78 41.41 -18.27
N TRP A 347 12.80 41.41 -16.93
CA TRP A 347 12.46 42.57 -16.08
C TRP A 347 13.40 43.78 -16.27
N VAL A 348 14.71 43.55 -16.38
CA VAL A 348 15.70 44.62 -16.59
C VAL A 348 15.49 45.35 -17.93
N ARG A 349 14.96 44.64 -18.94
CA ARG A 349 14.78 45.16 -20.32
C ARG A 349 13.40 45.77 -20.61
N ALA A 350 12.45 45.74 -19.66
CA ALA A 350 11.08 46.21 -19.89
C ALA A 350 10.89 47.74 -19.63
N PRO A 351 10.21 48.49 -20.53
CA PRO A 351 9.91 49.93 -20.35
C PRO A 351 9.06 50.25 -19.12
N ARG A 352 9.31 51.42 -18.51
CA ARG A 352 8.81 51.86 -17.19
C ARG A 352 7.29 51.76 -16.97
N ALA A 353 6.47 51.75 -18.02
CA ALA A 353 5.01 51.72 -17.94
C ALA A 353 4.41 50.36 -17.49
N ARG A 354 5.11 49.22 -17.69
CA ARG A 354 4.61 47.89 -17.27
C ARG A 354 5.08 47.42 -15.89
N ARG A 355 5.93 48.19 -15.20
CA ARG A 355 6.46 47.84 -13.88
C ARG A 355 5.41 47.86 -12.77
N ARG A 356 4.34 48.64 -12.90
CA ARG A 356 3.29 48.78 -11.86
C ARG A 356 2.38 47.55 -11.73
N ILE A 357 2.08 46.85 -12.83
CA ILE A 357 1.21 45.66 -12.81
C ILE A 357 1.95 44.45 -12.20
N VAL A 358 3.24 44.31 -12.53
CA VAL A 358 4.10 43.24 -11.99
C VAL A 358 4.43 43.47 -10.50
N VAL A 359 4.58 44.73 -10.06
CA VAL A 359 4.77 45.05 -8.63
C VAL A 359 3.57 44.66 -7.77
N VAL A 360 2.34 44.78 -8.28
CA VAL A 360 1.14 44.32 -7.57
C VAL A 360 1.09 42.80 -7.46
N LEU A 361 1.43 42.07 -8.53
CA LEU A 361 1.51 40.60 -8.54
C LEU A 361 2.64 40.06 -7.65
N VAL A 362 3.81 40.72 -7.63
CA VAL A 362 4.95 40.34 -6.79
C VAL A 362 4.73 40.71 -5.32
N LEU A 363 4.03 41.81 -5.02
CA LEU A 363 3.63 42.17 -3.66
C LEU A 363 2.57 41.21 -3.10
N LEU A 364 1.65 40.68 -3.92
CA LEU A 364 0.71 39.63 -3.50
C LEU A 364 1.42 38.31 -3.17
N VAL A 365 2.56 38.03 -3.80
CA VAL A 365 3.40 36.86 -3.52
C VAL A 365 4.34 37.08 -2.32
N LEU A 366 4.82 38.32 -2.09
CA LEU A 366 5.69 38.69 -0.98
C LEU A 366 4.95 39.01 0.33
N ALA A 367 3.67 39.40 0.28
CA ALA A 367 2.85 39.73 1.45
C ALA A 367 2.32 38.50 2.24
N GLY A 368 3.05 37.38 2.22
CA GLY A 368 3.07 36.37 3.29
C GLY A 368 1.76 36.06 4.01
N ILE A 369 0.74 35.55 3.32
CA ILE A 369 -0.51 35.10 3.98
C ILE A 369 -0.43 33.66 4.52
N ILE A 370 0.65 32.91 4.28
CA ILE A 370 0.81 31.60 4.92
C ILE A 370 2.28 31.42 5.32
N VAL A 371 2.62 31.76 6.57
CA VAL A 371 3.51 31.05 7.51
C VAL A 371 3.63 31.95 8.73
N GLY A 372 2.73 31.83 9.73
CA GLY A 372 2.74 32.76 10.88
C GLY A 372 2.20 32.23 12.20
N PRO A 373 1.22 31.30 12.23
CA PRO A 373 0.87 30.66 13.50
C PRO A 373 0.50 29.16 13.39
N CYS A 374 1.38 28.30 12.85
CA CYS A 374 1.24 26.83 12.99
C CYS A 374 2.41 26.15 13.74
N VAL A 375 3.34 26.91 14.34
CA VAL A 375 4.46 26.36 15.13
C VAL A 375 4.13 26.25 16.64
N ARG A 376 2.89 26.53 17.05
CA ARG A 376 2.45 26.34 18.43
C ARG A 376 1.06 25.74 18.50
N PHE A 377 0.93 24.46 18.12
CA PHE A 377 -0.05 23.51 18.66
C PHE A 377 0.32 22.11 18.13
N LEU A 378 1.34 21.50 18.72
CA LEU A 378 1.49 20.05 18.71
C LEU A 378 0.67 19.50 19.88
N PRO A 379 -0.39 18.72 19.61
CA PRO A 379 -0.74 17.65 20.52
C PRO A 379 -0.77 16.31 19.79
N LYS A 380 0.08 15.40 20.26
CA LYS A 380 -0.15 13.95 20.38
C LYS A 380 -1.11 13.32 19.36
N MET A 381 -0.57 12.70 18.31
CA MET A 381 -1.09 11.43 17.77
C MET A 381 0.05 10.56 17.22
N ALA A 382 0.87 10.06 18.13
CA ALA A 382 1.63 8.83 17.94
C ALA A 382 0.85 7.71 18.64
N LYS A 383 0.04 6.97 17.88
CA LYS A 383 -0.43 5.60 18.15
C LYS A 383 -1.46 5.19 17.09
N THR A 384 -1.01 4.73 15.93
CA THR A 384 -1.79 3.75 15.17
C THR A 384 -1.30 2.37 15.60
N ARG A 385 -2.05 1.81 16.56
CA ARG A 385 -2.00 0.42 16.98
C ARG A 385 -2.23 -0.49 15.77
N ASN A 386 -1.71 -1.72 15.83
CA ASN A 386 -2.22 -2.86 15.08
C ASN A 386 -3.77 -2.84 15.06
N ASN A 387 -4.36 -2.47 13.94
CA ASN A 387 -5.81 -2.40 13.77
C ASN A 387 -6.33 -3.73 13.19
N GLN A 388 -6.19 -4.81 13.95
CA GLN A 388 -6.86 -6.08 13.63
C GLN A 388 -8.40 -6.01 13.85
N ASP A 389 -8.92 -4.90 14.39
CA ASP A 389 -10.34 -4.72 14.79
C ASP A 389 -11.10 -3.59 14.05
N THR A 390 -10.52 -2.96 13.02
CA THR A 390 -11.19 -1.84 12.31
C THR A 390 -12.18 -2.35 11.26
N ILE A 391 -13.39 -1.78 11.27
CA ILE A 391 -14.41 -2.02 10.23
C ILE A 391 -14.02 -1.25 8.97
N LEU A 392 -13.87 -1.98 7.87
CA LEU A 392 -13.48 -1.44 6.57
C LEU A 392 -14.64 -0.66 5.92
N PRO A 393 -14.37 0.54 5.36
CA PRO A 393 -15.36 1.34 4.66
C PRO A 393 -15.59 0.86 3.22
N GLN A 394 -16.61 1.43 2.57
CA GLN A 394 -16.82 1.29 1.13
C GLN A 394 -15.87 2.22 0.37
N MET A 395 -15.23 1.69 -0.68
CA MET A 395 -14.08 2.33 -1.35
C MET A 395 -14.29 2.53 -2.85
N LEU A 396 -15.41 2.05 -3.36
CA LEU A 396 -15.79 2.14 -4.76
C LEU A 396 -17.13 2.88 -4.83
N SER A 397 -17.36 3.57 -5.94
CA SER A 397 -18.69 4.10 -6.28
C SER A 397 -19.01 3.78 -7.73
N SER A 398 -20.26 3.47 -8.02
CA SER A 398 -20.69 3.23 -9.39
C SER A 398 -22.04 3.84 -9.69
N ALA A 399 -22.24 4.17 -10.96
CA ALA A 399 -23.47 4.71 -11.47
C ALA A 399 -23.68 4.28 -12.92
N ASP A 400 -24.92 3.95 -13.28
CA ASP A 400 -25.28 3.54 -14.64
C ASP A 400 -26.01 4.68 -15.37
N LEU A 401 -25.39 5.18 -16.43
CA LEU A 401 -25.95 6.21 -17.29
C LEU A 401 -26.27 5.58 -18.65
N ASP A 402 -27.56 5.34 -18.87
CA ASP A 402 -28.11 4.81 -20.13
C ASP A 402 -27.41 3.54 -20.66
N GLY A 403 -27.13 2.59 -19.75
CA GLY A 403 -26.50 1.30 -20.08
C GLY A 403 -24.97 1.34 -20.11
N GLN A 404 -24.37 2.52 -19.88
CA GLN A 404 -22.95 2.67 -19.60
C GLN A 404 -22.74 2.78 -18.09
N THR A 405 -22.08 1.79 -17.50
CA THR A 405 -21.76 1.82 -16.07
C THR A 405 -20.39 2.46 -15.85
N PHE A 406 -20.34 3.48 -15.00
CA PHE A 406 -19.10 4.11 -14.53
C PHE A 406 -18.74 3.52 -13.18
N LEU A 407 -17.47 3.13 -13.02
CA LEU A 407 -16.91 2.72 -11.75
C LEU A 407 -15.79 3.69 -11.37
N LEU A 408 -15.87 4.24 -10.17
CA LEU A 408 -14.97 5.25 -9.66
C LEU A 408 -14.28 4.75 -8.40
N ALA A 409 -13.03 5.17 -8.24
CA ALA A 409 -12.21 4.84 -7.10
C ALA A 409 -11.20 5.95 -6.82
N LYS A 410 -10.75 6.03 -5.57
CA LYS A 410 -9.51 6.75 -5.23
C LYS A 410 -8.31 5.84 -5.49
N GLY A 411 -7.40 6.28 -6.33
CA GLY A 411 -6.09 5.65 -6.51
C GLY A 411 -5.15 5.92 -5.32
N HIS A 412 -4.16 5.05 -5.15
CA HIS A 412 -3.12 5.17 -4.11
C HIS A 412 -2.35 6.49 -4.10
N ASP A 413 -2.26 7.14 -5.26
CA ASP A 413 -1.58 8.39 -5.55
C ASP A 413 -2.45 9.61 -5.20
N GLY A 414 -3.57 9.35 -4.52
CA GLY A 414 -4.56 10.34 -4.17
C GLY A 414 -5.41 10.77 -5.35
N ARG A 415 -5.34 10.17 -6.55
CA ARG A 415 -6.11 10.65 -7.70
C ARG A 415 -7.44 9.96 -7.87
N LEU A 416 -8.41 10.69 -8.41
CA LEU A 416 -9.67 10.13 -8.85
C LEU A 416 -9.43 9.29 -10.12
N LEU A 417 -9.79 8.01 -10.04
CA LEU A 417 -9.74 7.04 -11.13
C LEU A 417 -11.16 6.66 -11.54
N PHE A 418 -11.35 6.37 -12.83
CA PHE A 418 -12.60 5.80 -13.31
C PHE A 418 -12.37 4.80 -14.44
N THR A 419 -13.32 3.90 -14.63
CA THR A 419 -13.39 2.97 -15.76
C THR A 419 -14.85 2.78 -16.14
N THR A 420 -15.10 2.40 -17.39
CA THR A 420 -16.45 2.26 -17.94
C THR A 420 -16.73 0.84 -18.38
N ARG A 421 -17.99 0.43 -18.24
CA ARG A 421 -18.56 -0.78 -18.82
C ARG A 421 -19.57 -0.39 -19.89
N GLU A 422 -19.34 -0.85 -21.10
CA GLU A 422 -20.17 -0.58 -22.28
C GLU A 422 -20.47 -1.89 -22.98
N GLY A 423 -21.71 -2.09 -23.44
CA GLY A 423 -22.10 -3.32 -24.13
C GLY A 423 -21.87 -4.60 -23.29
N GLY A 424 -21.89 -4.48 -21.96
CA GLY A 424 -21.66 -5.59 -21.04
C GLY A 424 -20.20 -5.87 -20.67
N SER A 425 -19.24 -5.18 -21.27
CA SER A 425 -17.81 -5.40 -21.05
C SER A 425 -17.12 -4.17 -20.47
N TRP A 426 -16.23 -4.38 -19.51
CA TRP A 426 -15.36 -3.31 -19.00
C TRP A 426 -14.33 -2.91 -20.04
N THR A 427 -13.95 -1.63 -20.06
CA THR A 427 -12.83 -1.12 -20.87
C THR A 427 -11.46 -1.64 -20.40
N LEU A 428 -11.44 -2.45 -19.32
CA LEU A 428 -10.28 -3.12 -18.72
C LEU A 428 -9.09 -2.19 -18.43
N LYS A 429 -9.34 -0.87 -18.32
CA LYS A 429 -8.33 0.14 -18.02
C LYS A 429 -8.90 1.19 -17.09
N TRP A 430 -8.12 1.53 -16.08
CA TRP A 430 -8.39 2.68 -15.22
C TRP A 430 -7.88 3.95 -15.89
N ASN A 431 -8.79 4.90 -16.12
CA ASN A 431 -8.47 6.25 -16.55
C ASN A 431 -8.18 7.10 -15.33
N ARG A 432 -7.07 7.81 -15.36
CA ARG A 432 -6.60 8.68 -14.28
C ARG A 432 -6.94 10.12 -14.61
N THR A 433 -7.62 10.80 -13.69
CA THR A 433 -7.86 12.24 -13.80
C THR A 433 -6.71 13.02 -13.18
N GLU A 434 -6.67 14.34 -13.40
CA GLU A 434 -5.73 15.24 -12.71
C GLU A 434 -6.16 15.55 -11.27
N GLN A 435 -7.38 15.18 -10.88
CA GLN A 435 -7.98 15.55 -9.61
C GLN A 435 -7.38 14.77 -8.44
N GLN A 436 -6.94 15.51 -7.42
CA GLN A 436 -6.48 14.98 -6.13
C GLN A 436 -7.66 14.89 -5.16
N THR A 437 -7.92 13.71 -4.64
CA THR A 437 -8.97 13.40 -3.68
C THR A 437 -8.39 12.88 -2.37
N GLN A 438 -8.93 13.37 -1.26
CA GLN A 438 -8.71 12.83 0.08
C GLN A 438 -9.73 11.75 0.43
N SER A 439 -10.95 11.82 -0.10
CA SER A 439 -12.01 10.83 0.18
C SER A 439 -12.19 9.80 -0.93
N GLN A 440 -12.99 8.78 -0.62
CA GLN A 440 -13.60 7.98 -1.66
C GLN A 440 -14.58 8.83 -2.47
N PRO A 441 -14.68 8.60 -3.79
CA PRO A 441 -15.64 9.31 -4.61
C PRO A 441 -17.05 8.80 -4.35
N ALA A 442 -18.04 9.65 -4.62
CA ALA A 442 -19.45 9.29 -4.71
C ALA A 442 -19.99 9.69 -6.08
N SER A 443 -20.92 8.91 -6.62
CA SER A 443 -21.57 9.21 -7.90
C SER A 443 -23.07 8.97 -7.84
N ILE A 444 -23.82 9.75 -8.61
CA ILE A 444 -25.26 9.58 -8.76
C ILE A 444 -25.69 9.93 -10.18
N VAL A 445 -26.68 9.20 -10.70
CA VAL A 445 -27.39 9.54 -11.93
C VAL A 445 -28.76 10.10 -11.59
N TRP A 446 -29.11 11.22 -12.20
CA TRP A 446 -30.29 12.01 -11.92
C TRP A 446 -30.67 12.78 -13.19
N GLY A 447 -31.76 13.56 -13.21
CA GLY A 447 -32.08 14.36 -14.38
C GLY A 447 -32.99 13.69 -15.39
N ASN A 448 -33.76 14.52 -16.11
CA ASN A 448 -34.26 14.21 -17.45
C ASN A 448 -34.04 15.42 -18.39
N PRO A 449 -33.05 15.39 -19.30
CA PRO A 449 -32.22 14.24 -19.67
C PRO A 449 -31.27 13.82 -18.54
N LYS A 450 -30.91 12.53 -18.50
CA LYS A 450 -30.06 11.99 -17.44
C LYS A 450 -28.67 12.64 -17.44
N ARG A 451 -28.16 12.86 -16.23
CA ARG A 451 -26.87 13.43 -15.88
C ARG A 451 -26.16 12.45 -14.95
N LEU A 452 -24.84 12.37 -15.07
CA LEU A 452 -23.99 11.68 -14.09
C LEU A 452 -23.15 12.72 -13.37
N SER A 453 -23.30 12.82 -12.05
CA SER A 453 -22.46 13.70 -11.24
C SER A 453 -21.52 12.89 -10.35
N VAL A 454 -20.28 13.35 -10.24
CA VAL A 454 -19.24 12.77 -9.40
C VAL A 454 -18.85 13.77 -8.32
N PHE A 455 -18.65 13.28 -7.09
CA PHE A 455 -18.30 14.08 -5.92
C PHE A 455 -17.10 13.49 -5.22
N TYR A 456 -16.20 14.34 -4.72
CA TYR A 456 -15.10 13.92 -3.87
C TYR A 456 -14.62 15.07 -2.98
N ILE A 457 -13.84 14.77 -1.94
CA ILE A 457 -13.21 15.80 -1.09
C ILE A 457 -11.79 16.06 -1.58
N ARG A 458 -11.47 17.30 -1.94
CA ARG A 458 -10.13 17.72 -2.36
C ARG A 458 -9.20 17.94 -1.17
N ASP A 459 -7.91 18.08 -1.42
CA ASP A 459 -6.86 18.24 -0.41
C ASP A 459 -7.03 19.43 0.56
N ASP A 460 -7.79 20.44 0.15
CA ASP A 460 -8.19 21.59 0.97
C ASP A 460 -9.51 21.39 1.75
N ASN A 461 -9.98 20.14 1.84
CA ASN A 461 -11.23 19.71 2.45
C ASN A 461 -12.50 20.19 1.73
N MET A 462 -12.40 20.71 0.51
CA MET A 462 -13.57 21.17 -0.25
C MET A 462 -14.27 20.00 -0.94
N VAL A 463 -15.61 20.00 -0.91
CA VAL A 463 -16.40 19.12 -1.79
C VAL A 463 -16.30 19.62 -3.23
N MET A 464 -15.77 18.79 -4.11
CA MET A 464 -15.67 19.04 -5.54
C MET A 464 -16.71 18.22 -6.28
N THR A 465 -17.27 18.77 -7.35
CA THR A 465 -18.14 18.02 -8.26
C THR A 465 -17.89 18.36 -9.72
N SER A 466 -18.24 17.43 -10.59
CA SER A 466 -18.32 17.61 -12.04
C SER A 466 -19.46 16.73 -12.54
N THR A 467 -20.14 17.20 -13.59
CA THR A 467 -21.34 16.56 -14.13
C THR A 467 -21.16 16.29 -15.62
N LEU A 468 -21.40 15.03 -16.01
CA LEU A 468 -21.53 14.60 -17.40
C LEU A 468 -22.97 14.84 -17.86
N HIS A 469 -23.14 15.66 -18.89
CA HIS A 469 -24.43 15.95 -19.51
C HIS A 469 -24.29 16.00 -21.03
N ASN A 470 -25.18 15.32 -21.76
CA ASN A 470 -25.13 15.21 -23.23
C ASN A 470 -23.75 14.77 -23.77
N GLY A 471 -23.09 13.85 -23.07
CA GLY A 471 -21.78 13.31 -23.45
C GLY A 471 -20.59 14.24 -23.17
N VAL A 472 -20.81 15.39 -22.53
CA VAL A 472 -19.75 16.35 -22.19
C VAL A 472 -19.65 16.52 -20.68
N TRP A 473 -18.43 16.36 -20.14
CA TRP A 473 -18.14 16.68 -18.74
C TRP A 473 -18.05 18.20 -18.56
N GLY A 474 -18.75 18.73 -17.56
CA GLY A 474 -18.56 20.09 -17.08
C GLY A 474 -17.24 20.26 -16.32
N ASP A 475 -16.84 21.52 -16.12
CA ASP A 475 -15.68 21.84 -15.29
C ASP A 475 -15.87 21.37 -13.84
N TRP A 476 -14.75 21.18 -13.13
CA TRP A 476 -14.79 20.88 -11.70
C TRP A 476 -15.14 22.12 -10.90
N GLU A 477 -16.23 22.05 -10.14
CA GLU A 477 -16.74 23.13 -9.30
C GLU A 477 -16.67 22.75 -7.81
N ALA A 478 -16.51 23.75 -6.94
CA ALA A 478 -16.43 23.57 -5.50
C ALA A 478 -17.74 23.98 -4.82
N LEU A 479 -18.32 23.13 -3.96
CA LEU A 479 -19.62 23.37 -3.32
C LEU A 479 -19.55 24.24 -2.05
N GLY A 480 -18.46 24.98 -1.83
CA GLY A 480 -18.35 25.97 -0.75
C GLY A 480 -18.12 25.41 0.68
N ALA A 481 -18.27 24.10 0.91
CA ALA A 481 -18.16 23.50 2.24
C ALA A 481 -16.81 22.80 2.49
N LYS A 482 -16.16 23.14 3.62
CA LYS A 482 -15.01 22.38 4.15
C LYS A 482 -15.49 21.22 5.00
N VAL A 483 -15.14 20.01 4.62
CA VAL A 483 -15.66 18.76 5.18
C VAL A 483 -14.55 17.75 5.43
N SER A 484 -14.89 16.63 6.05
CA SER A 484 -13.94 15.65 6.60
C SER A 484 -14.45 14.21 6.53
N SER A 485 -15.70 14.01 6.11
CA SER A 485 -16.24 12.69 5.79
C SER A 485 -16.56 12.62 4.31
N PRO A 486 -16.52 11.42 3.68
CA PRO A 486 -17.00 11.24 2.32
C PRO A 486 -18.38 11.86 2.09
N ALA A 487 -18.60 12.33 0.86
CA ALA A 487 -19.90 12.86 0.45
C ALA A 487 -20.92 11.73 0.36
N VAL A 488 -22.11 11.94 0.92
CA VAL A 488 -23.23 11.01 0.87
C VAL A 488 -24.37 11.67 0.12
N LEU A 489 -24.94 10.92 -0.83
CA LEU A 489 -25.86 11.45 -1.83
C LEU A 489 -27.26 10.90 -1.62
N CYS A 490 -28.29 11.70 -1.83
CA CYS A 490 -29.63 11.20 -2.07
C CYS A 490 -30.40 12.09 -3.06
N GLN A 491 -31.42 11.53 -3.70
CA GLN A 491 -32.22 12.22 -4.71
C GLN A 491 -33.70 12.24 -4.32
N GLU A 492 -34.30 13.43 -4.33
CA GLU A 492 -35.76 13.61 -4.36
C GLU A 492 -36.24 13.41 -5.81
N ALA A 493 -36.47 12.16 -6.21
CA ALA A 493 -36.75 11.81 -7.60
C ALA A 493 -37.97 12.53 -8.19
N SER A 494 -38.99 12.85 -7.38
CA SER A 494 -40.19 13.56 -7.85
C SER A 494 -39.95 15.03 -8.23
N LYS A 495 -38.90 15.64 -7.68
CA LYS A 495 -38.53 17.04 -7.95
C LYS A 495 -37.22 17.16 -8.70
N ASP A 496 -36.54 16.05 -8.95
CA ASP A 496 -35.23 16.01 -9.58
C ASP A 496 -34.14 16.80 -8.83
N ILE A 497 -34.27 16.85 -7.50
CA ILE A 497 -33.29 17.50 -6.62
C ILE A 497 -32.32 16.43 -6.12
N ILE A 498 -31.02 16.68 -6.29
CA ILE A 498 -29.98 15.89 -5.63
C ILE A 498 -29.43 16.64 -4.43
N HIS A 499 -29.14 15.90 -3.36
CA HIS A 499 -28.58 16.43 -2.13
C HIS A 499 -27.22 15.80 -1.86
N VAL A 500 -26.28 16.64 -1.42
CA VAL A 500 -24.91 16.27 -1.06
C VAL A 500 -24.71 16.59 0.41
N TRP A 501 -24.36 15.57 1.18
CA TRP A 501 -24.20 15.65 2.62
C TRP A 501 -22.79 15.25 3.01
N ALA A 502 -22.18 16.00 3.93
CA ALA A 502 -20.88 15.63 4.48
C ALA A 502 -20.67 16.26 5.86
N ARG A 503 -19.81 15.67 6.67
CA ARG A 503 -19.49 16.15 8.02
C ARG A 503 -18.24 17.02 7.99
N GLU A 504 -18.27 18.14 8.70
CA GLU A 504 -17.11 18.97 9.01
C GLU A 504 -16.35 18.46 10.26
N ASP A 505 -15.01 18.55 10.29
CA ASP A 505 -14.18 18.20 11.47
C ASP A 505 -13.54 19.42 12.13
N THR A 506 -14.23 20.56 12.10
CA THR A 506 -13.88 21.69 12.96
C THR A 506 -14.44 21.47 14.37
N LYS A 507 -14.11 22.37 15.31
CA LYS A 507 -14.64 22.32 16.69
C LYS A 507 -16.17 22.21 16.75
N SER A 508 -16.88 22.67 15.71
CA SER A 508 -18.33 22.69 15.63
C SER A 508 -18.94 21.37 15.14
N LYS A 509 -18.16 20.53 14.44
CA LYS A 509 -18.54 19.21 13.90
C LYS A 509 -19.92 19.17 13.21
N LEU A 510 -20.16 20.13 12.31
CA LEU A 510 -21.46 20.32 11.69
C LEU A 510 -21.66 19.35 10.52
N ILE A 511 -22.90 18.91 10.32
CA ILE A 511 -23.37 18.33 9.07
C ILE A 511 -23.58 19.48 8.08
N ARG A 512 -22.90 19.40 6.95
CA ARG A 512 -22.99 20.31 5.81
C ARG A 512 -23.85 19.70 4.72
N HIS A 513 -24.56 20.57 4.01
CA HIS A 513 -25.54 20.19 3.01
C HIS A 513 -25.51 21.16 1.84
N ASN A 514 -25.51 20.60 0.64
CA ASN A 514 -25.75 21.32 -0.60
C ASN A 514 -26.80 20.56 -1.40
N TYR A 515 -27.51 21.26 -2.27
CA TYR A 515 -28.47 20.62 -3.17
C TYR A 515 -28.45 21.29 -4.53
N TRP A 516 -28.81 20.51 -5.54
CA TRP A 516 -29.03 21.03 -6.88
C TRP A 516 -30.43 21.60 -6.98
N GLN A 517 -30.58 22.83 -7.47
CA GLN A 517 -31.88 23.43 -7.72
C GLN A 517 -32.19 23.38 -9.23
N PRO A 518 -33.14 22.52 -9.68
CA PRO A 518 -33.43 22.33 -11.10
C PRO A 518 -33.84 23.62 -11.81
N ASP A 519 -34.68 24.44 -11.18
CA ASP A 519 -35.19 25.69 -11.78
C ASP A 519 -34.08 26.71 -12.08
N LEU A 520 -32.96 26.63 -11.35
CA LEU A 520 -31.83 27.56 -11.48
C LEU A 520 -30.63 26.92 -12.17
N ASP A 521 -30.69 25.62 -12.47
CA ASP A 521 -29.59 24.81 -13.02
C ASP A 521 -28.27 25.10 -12.27
N ASN A 522 -28.34 25.14 -10.93
CA ASN A 522 -27.19 25.51 -10.10
C ASN A 522 -27.22 24.84 -8.71
N TRP A 523 -26.06 24.80 -8.07
CA TRP A 523 -25.90 24.36 -6.69
C TRP A 523 -26.25 25.44 -5.68
N HIS A 524 -26.98 25.04 -4.65
CA HIS A 524 -27.41 25.90 -3.57
C HIS A 524 -27.02 25.32 -2.20
N THR A 525 -26.80 26.23 -1.26
CA THR A 525 -26.72 25.94 0.18
C THR A 525 -27.97 26.51 0.83
N LEU A 526 -28.62 25.74 1.71
CA LEU A 526 -29.85 26.18 2.38
C LEU A 526 -29.59 27.32 3.38
N SER A 527 -30.66 28.02 3.77
CA SER A 527 -30.59 29.12 4.74
C SER A 527 -30.01 28.68 6.09
N SER A 528 -29.47 29.64 6.84
CA SER A 528 -28.90 29.42 8.17
C SER A 528 -29.82 28.66 9.12
N ASP A 529 -31.13 28.84 8.99
CA ASP A 529 -32.12 28.22 9.86
C ASP A 529 -32.26 26.71 9.60
N TRP A 530 -32.22 26.31 8.33
CA TRP A 530 -32.27 24.89 7.96
C TRP A 530 -31.02 24.14 8.44
N GLU A 531 -29.83 24.73 8.22
CA GLU A 531 -28.56 24.17 8.70
C GLU A 531 -28.50 24.14 10.23
N SER A 532 -29.05 25.15 10.90
CA SER A 532 -29.12 25.18 12.36
C SER A 532 -29.99 24.05 12.92
N GLY A 533 -31.09 23.73 12.24
CA GLY A 533 -32.03 22.70 12.66
C GLY A 533 -31.42 21.31 12.65
N ILE A 534 -30.68 20.91 11.61
CA ILE A 534 -30.00 19.60 11.60
C ILE A 534 -28.88 19.53 12.63
N ASN A 535 -28.20 20.65 12.90
CA ASN A 535 -27.04 20.72 13.80
C ASN A 535 -27.37 21.06 15.27
N GLU A 536 -28.65 21.06 15.65
CA GLU A 536 -29.06 21.31 17.04
C GLU A 536 -28.72 20.13 17.96
N GLY A 537 -28.40 20.43 19.22
CA GLY A 537 -28.27 19.45 20.30
C GLY A 537 -27.16 18.40 20.08
N VAL A 538 -27.54 17.12 20.16
CA VAL A 538 -26.66 15.93 20.29
C VAL A 538 -25.80 15.68 19.03
N ALA A 539 -26.16 16.27 17.89
CA ALA A 539 -25.46 16.10 16.62
C ALA A 539 -24.04 16.70 16.59
N LYS A 540 -23.76 17.72 17.41
CA LYS A 540 -22.44 18.39 17.51
C LYS A 540 -21.31 17.46 17.98
N GLY A 541 -21.62 16.24 18.42
CA GLY A 541 -20.64 15.24 18.86
C GLY A 541 -20.14 14.32 17.75
N ALA A 542 -20.96 14.07 16.72
CA ALA A 542 -20.80 12.95 15.80
C ALA A 542 -19.52 13.01 14.95
N ARG A 543 -18.93 11.84 14.68
CA ARG A 543 -17.68 11.67 13.93
C ARG A 543 -17.80 10.82 12.66
N SER A 544 -18.88 10.05 12.47
CA SER A 544 -19.09 9.25 11.24
C SER A 544 -19.54 10.13 10.07
N ALA A 545 -19.50 9.59 8.84
CA ALA A 545 -20.33 10.14 7.77
C ALA A 545 -21.82 10.00 8.15
N PRO A 546 -22.70 10.92 7.70
CA PRO A 546 -24.14 10.72 7.85
C PRO A 546 -24.64 9.67 6.85
N ALA A 547 -25.58 8.82 7.24
CA ALA A 547 -26.37 8.04 6.28
C ALA A 547 -27.63 8.80 5.94
N VAL A 548 -27.91 8.97 4.64
CA VAL A 548 -29.06 9.71 4.18
C VAL A 548 -29.86 8.93 3.16
N VAL A 549 -31.18 9.04 3.23
CA VAL A 549 -32.07 8.60 2.16
C VAL A 549 -33.10 9.69 1.89
N CYS A 550 -33.42 9.86 0.61
CA CYS A 550 -34.43 10.79 0.18
C CYS A 550 -35.75 10.04 -0.07
N ARG A 551 -36.85 10.64 0.36
CA ARG A 551 -38.22 10.12 0.20
C ARG A 551 -39.05 11.14 -0.58
N ASN A 552 -40.05 10.69 -1.31
CA ASN A 552 -40.88 11.51 -2.18
C ASN A 552 -42.19 11.99 -1.51
N SER A 553 -42.51 11.50 -0.31
CA SER A 553 -43.67 11.89 0.51
C SER A 553 -43.47 13.23 1.26
N THR A 554 -44.26 13.48 2.31
CA THR A 554 -44.23 14.69 3.18
C THR A 554 -42.91 14.92 3.91
N THR A 555 -42.00 13.97 3.80
CA THR A 555 -40.67 13.96 4.39
C THR A 555 -39.70 13.61 3.30
N THR A 556 -38.73 14.49 3.05
CA THR A 556 -37.88 14.31 1.87
C THR A 556 -36.46 13.89 2.17
N ASN A 557 -35.99 14.07 3.41
CA ASN A 557 -34.66 13.68 3.82
C ASN A 557 -34.72 13.00 5.19
N ASP A 558 -34.24 11.77 5.25
CA ASP A 558 -34.02 11.01 6.49
C ASP A 558 -32.53 10.88 6.72
N VAL A 559 -32.06 11.36 7.87
CA VAL A 559 -30.65 11.42 8.21
C VAL A 559 -30.40 10.60 9.46
N VAL A 560 -29.48 9.64 9.39
CA VAL A 560 -28.98 8.86 10.52
C VAL A 560 -27.51 9.17 10.76
N ILE A 561 -27.18 9.44 12.02
CA ILE A 561 -25.79 9.63 12.48
C ILE A 561 -25.52 8.77 13.70
N TYR A 562 -24.29 8.30 13.85
CA TYR A 562 -23.83 7.73 15.11
C TYR A 562 -22.33 7.99 15.33
N ASP A 563 -21.85 7.74 16.55
CA ASP A 563 -20.44 7.95 16.93
C ASP A 563 -20.00 6.81 17.86
N LYS A 564 -18.68 6.56 17.90
CA LYS A 564 -18.04 5.74 18.93
C LYS A 564 -18.26 6.28 20.36
N ASP A 565 -18.46 7.59 20.49
CA ASP A 565 -18.64 8.35 21.73
C ASP A 565 -20.14 8.61 22.05
N LEU A 566 -21.05 8.34 21.10
CA LEU A 566 -22.50 8.39 21.33
C LEU A 566 -22.98 7.05 21.92
N SER A 567 -23.94 7.11 22.83
CA SER A 567 -24.56 5.92 23.41
C SER A 567 -25.51 5.20 22.43
N SER A 568 -26.01 5.92 21.43
CA SER A 568 -27.01 5.45 20.46
C SER A 568 -26.77 6.04 19.06
N ALA A 569 -27.20 5.31 18.02
CA ALA A 569 -27.51 5.94 16.72
C ALA A 569 -28.73 6.85 16.84
N LEU A 570 -28.73 7.94 16.07
CA LEU A 570 -29.75 8.98 16.09
C LEU A 570 -30.29 9.21 14.68
N HIS A 571 -31.60 9.32 14.56
CA HIS A 571 -32.32 9.61 13.33
C HIS A 571 -33.06 10.94 13.41
N LYS A 572 -33.05 11.69 12.31
CA LYS A 572 -33.82 12.91 12.13
C LYS A 572 -34.50 12.92 10.77
N GLN A 573 -35.67 13.57 10.72
CA GLN A 573 -36.50 13.64 9.54
C GLN A 573 -36.76 15.09 9.17
N TRP A 574 -36.55 15.43 7.90
CA TRP A 574 -36.98 16.70 7.34
C TRP A 574 -38.43 16.60 6.89
N ASN A 575 -39.30 17.46 7.40
CA ASN A 575 -40.69 17.56 6.97
C ASN A 575 -40.83 18.69 5.95
N SER A 576 -41.03 18.34 4.68
CA SER A 576 -41.11 19.32 3.59
C SER A 576 -42.39 20.15 3.65
N THR A 577 -43.50 19.56 4.10
CA THR A 577 -44.80 20.26 4.23
C THR A 577 -44.76 21.34 5.32
N ARG A 578 -44.06 21.09 6.42
CA ARG A 578 -43.90 22.04 7.54
C ARG A 578 -42.63 22.87 7.46
N ASN A 579 -41.81 22.65 6.43
CA ASN A 579 -40.52 23.30 6.21
C ASN A 579 -39.63 23.32 7.47
N ARG A 580 -39.54 22.19 8.18
CA ARG A 580 -38.74 22.08 9.41
C ARG A 580 -38.26 20.66 9.68
N TRP A 581 -37.18 20.56 10.46
CA TRP A 581 -36.72 19.31 11.04
C TRP A 581 -37.64 18.83 12.17
N GLY A 582 -37.87 17.52 12.24
CA GLY A 582 -38.39 16.84 13.44
C GLY A 582 -37.32 16.67 14.51
N PRO A 583 -37.66 16.20 15.73
CA PRO A 583 -36.68 15.96 16.77
C PRO A 583 -35.75 14.78 16.45
N TRP A 584 -34.56 14.76 17.06
CA TRP A 584 -33.68 13.58 17.06
C TRP A 584 -34.32 12.40 17.80
N GLN A 585 -34.38 11.24 17.16
CA GLN A 585 -34.90 9.99 17.71
C GLN A 585 -33.76 8.98 17.90
N ALA A 586 -33.66 8.34 19.06
CA ALA A 586 -32.65 7.33 19.33
C ALA A 586 -33.09 5.95 18.81
N LEU A 587 -32.22 5.28 18.07
CA LEU A 587 -32.43 3.91 17.58
C LEU A 587 -32.03 2.84 18.61
N ASN A 588 -31.37 3.28 19.70
CA ASN A 588 -30.68 2.46 20.69
C ASN A 588 -29.50 1.65 20.10
N GLY A 589 -28.57 1.25 20.97
CA GLY A 589 -27.39 0.47 20.57
C GLY A 589 -26.22 1.30 20.02
N SER A 590 -25.01 0.78 20.17
CA SER A 590 -23.78 1.44 19.71
C SER A 590 -23.18 0.70 18.52
N TYR A 591 -22.75 1.43 17.50
CA TYR A 591 -22.29 0.88 16.23
C TYR A 591 -20.86 1.32 15.87
N VAL A 592 -20.25 0.62 14.92
CA VAL A 592 -18.90 0.89 14.40
C VAL A 592 -18.89 0.88 12.87
N GLY A 593 -18.02 1.68 12.26
CA GLY A 593 -18.01 1.96 10.81
C GLY A 593 -18.97 3.10 10.44
N ASP A 594 -19.21 3.32 9.14
CA ASP A 594 -20.23 4.27 8.68
C ASP A 594 -21.64 3.64 8.70
N PRO A 595 -22.69 4.42 9.06
CA PRO A 595 -24.07 3.95 8.99
C PRO A 595 -24.50 3.65 7.56
N VAL A 596 -25.38 2.67 7.41
CA VAL A 596 -26.00 2.34 6.12
C VAL A 596 -27.51 2.45 6.23
N LEU A 597 -28.11 3.21 5.34
CA LEU A 597 -29.55 3.46 5.30
C LEU A 597 -30.03 3.30 3.86
N VAL A 598 -31.11 2.55 3.67
CA VAL A 598 -31.77 2.38 2.36
C VAL A 598 -33.27 2.62 2.48
N SER A 599 -33.90 3.04 1.39
CA SER A 599 -35.35 3.21 1.31
C SER A 599 -35.91 2.39 0.15
N PRO A 600 -36.37 1.15 0.40
CA PRO A 600 -36.96 0.33 -0.67
C PRO A 600 -38.33 0.85 -1.15
N LYS A 601 -38.98 1.69 -0.35
CA LYS A 601 -40.24 2.38 -0.65
C LYS A 601 -40.31 3.70 0.11
N ASP A 602 -41.13 4.61 -0.39
CA ASP A 602 -41.35 5.94 0.19
C ASP A 602 -41.94 5.94 1.62
N ASP A 603 -42.53 4.83 2.06
CA ASP A 603 -43.07 4.65 3.40
C ASP A 603 -42.16 3.81 4.33
N ARG A 604 -40.95 3.45 3.87
CA ARG A 604 -40.05 2.54 4.58
C ARG A 604 -38.58 2.94 4.46
N ILE A 605 -37.87 2.86 5.57
CA ILE A 605 -36.40 2.93 5.62
C ILE A 605 -35.87 1.72 6.37
N ASP A 606 -34.69 1.25 5.99
CA ASP A 606 -34.01 0.13 6.64
C ASP A 606 -32.61 0.57 7.03
N PHE A 607 -32.36 0.62 8.34
CA PHE A 607 -31.06 0.92 8.92
C PHE A 607 -30.26 -0.37 9.12
N PHE A 608 -28.96 -0.28 8.82
CA PHE A 608 -27.97 -1.32 9.04
C PHE A 608 -26.75 -0.76 9.77
N GLY A 609 -26.28 -1.48 10.79
CA GLY A 609 -25.07 -1.11 11.54
C GLY A 609 -24.37 -2.30 12.16
N ILE A 610 -23.04 -2.24 12.23
CA ILE A 610 -22.24 -3.27 12.91
C ILE A 610 -22.20 -2.96 14.40
N SER A 611 -22.74 -3.86 15.22
CA SER A 611 -22.78 -3.70 16.68
C SER A 611 -21.38 -3.59 17.26
N LYS A 612 -21.13 -2.55 18.06
CA LYS A 612 -19.84 -2.34 18.74
C LYS A 612 -19.52 -3.49 19.71
N SER A 613 -20.55 -4.02 20.39
CA SER A 613 -20.43 -5.07 21.42
C SER A 613 -20.38 -6.48 20.83
N SER A 614 -21.38 -6.87 20.04
CA SER A 614 -21.48 -8.24 19.51
C SER A 614 -20.72 -8.45 18.21
N LYS A 615 -20.34 -7.38 17.50
CA LYS A 615 -19.79 -7.41 16.13
C LYS A 615 -20.75 -8.00 15.08
N SER A 616 -21.99 -8.31 15.46
CA SER A 616 -23.05 -8.71 14.53
C SER A 616 -23.54 -7.55 13.68
N LEU A 617 -24.12 -7.89 12.53
CA LEU A 617 -24.89 -6.93 11.75
C LEU A 617 -26.30 -6.79 12.34
N ILE A 618 -26.70 -5.56 12.65
CA ILE A 618 -28.03 -5.24 13.18
C ILE A 618 -28.82 -4.56 12.09
N HIS A 619 -30.07 -4.98 11.93
CA HIS A 619 -31.07 -4.39 11.04
C HIS A 619 -32.21 -3.78 11.85
N ILE A 620 -32.63 -2.56 11.54
CA ILE A 620 -33.79 -1.92 12.17
C ILE A 620 -34.66 -1.29 11.07
N PRO A 621 -35.84 -1.86 10.77
CA PRO A 621 -36.76 -1.25 9.83
C PRO A 621 -37.56 -0.15 10.51
N TRP A 622 -37.90 0.88 9.74
CA TRP A 622 -38.84 1.92 10.12
C TRP A 622 -39.88 2.07 9.03
N THR A 623 -41.12 2.30 9.43
CA THR A 623 -42.21 2.63 8.50
C THR A 623 -42.93 3.89 8.94
N LEU A 624 -43.58 4.57 7.99
CA LEU A 624 -44.34 5.78 8.27
C LEU A 624 -45.47 5.55 9.28
N SER A 625 -46.04 4.34 9.31
CA SER A 625 -47.16 3.99 10.22
C SER A 625 -46.70 3.53 11.61
N SER A 626 -45.55 2.87 11.71
CA SER A 626 -45.10 2.22 12.96
C SER A 626 -43.87 2.84 13.60
N GLY A 627 -43.15 3.72 12.92
CA GLY A 627 -41.79 4.09 13.31
C GLY A 627 -40.83 2.89 13.28
N TYR A 628 -39.72 2.99 14.02
CA TYR A 628 -38.74 1.90 14.15
C TYR A 628 -39.33 0.74 14.96
N THR A 629 -39.10 -0.48 14.49
CA THR A 629 -39.39 -1.70 15.28
C THR A 629 -38.19 -2.15 16.08
N SER A 630 -38.33 -3.24 16.85
CA SER A 630 -37.22 -3.86 17.57
C SER A 630 -36.06 -4.22 16.63
N PRO A 631 -34.80 -4.01 17.05
CA PRO A 631 -33.63 -4.40 16.27
C PRO A 631 -33.57 -5.91 16.01
N TYR A 632 -33.29 -6.29 14.77
CA TYR A 632 -33.07 -7.67 14.37
C TYR A 632 -31.57 -7.95 14.25
N ASP A 633 -31.08 -8.91 15.02
CA ASP A 633 -29.68 -9.35 14.98
C ASP A 633 -29.48 -10.39 13.87
N LEU A 634 -28.85 -9.97 12.77
CA LEU A 634 -28.54 -10.83 11.64
C LEU A 634 -27.36 -11.77 11.90
N LYS A 635 -26.76 -11.73 13.10
CA LYS A 635 -25.62 -12.55 13.53
C LYS A 635 -24.36 -12.30 12.69
N GLY A 636 -23.35 -13.13 12.92
CA GLY A 636 -22.05 -13.07 12.24
C GLY A 636 -21.03 -12.15 12.92
N SER A 637 -19.83 -12.13 12.36
CA SER A 637 -18.75 -11.23 12.79
C SER A 637 -18.06 -10.66 11.55
N TRP A 638 -18.21 -9.37 11.35
CA TRP A 638 -17.97 -8.73 10.05
C TRP A 638 -16.74 -7.81 10.10
N LYS A 639 -16.03 -7.75 8.97
CA LYS A 639 -14.81 -6.94 8.80
C LYS A 639 -15.08 -5.63 8.08
N SER A 640 -16.27 -5.44 7.50
CA SER A 640 -16.64 -4.24 6.76
C SER A 640 -18.03 -3.73 7.11
N VAL A 641 -18.33 -2.50 6.70
CA VAL A 641 -19.72 -2.04 6.58
C VAL A 641 -20.47 -2.89 5.53
N PRO A 642 -21.81 -3.02 5.64
CA PRO A 642 -22.59 -3.73 4.63
C PRO A 642 -22.81 -2.86 3.38
N SER A 643 -23.11 -3.49 2.26
CA SER A 643 -23.68 -2.85 1.08
C SER A 643 -25.02 -3.51 0.74
N VAL A 644 -26.03 -2.71 0.41
CA VAL A 644 -27.41 -3.18 0.28
C VAL A 644 -27.95 -2.80 -1.09
N ALA A 645 -28.37 -3.79 -1.87
CA ALA A 645 -29.06 -3.61 -3.14
C ALA A 645 -30.58 -3.79 -2.97
N VAL A 646 -31.35 -2.81 -3.43
CA VAL A 646 -32.82 -2.90 -3.50
C VAL A 646 -33.22 -3.51 -4.84
N THR A 647 -33.38 -4.83 -4.89
CA THR A 647 -33.70 -5.57 -6.13
C THR A 647 -35.20 -5.63 -6.43
N ALA A 648 -36.04 -5.41 -5.43
CA ALA A 648 -37.47 -5.16 -5.61
C ALA A 648 -38.01 -4.36 -4.41
N SER A 649 -39.22 -3.81 -4.54
CA SER A 649 -39.87 -3.06 -3.46
C SER A 649 -40.12 -3.87 -2.18
N ARG A 650 -40.00 -5.20 -2.26
CA ARG A 650 -40.08 -6.15 -1.14
C ARG A 650 -38.83 -7.02 -1.02
N ARG A 651 -37.70 -6.62 -1.59
CA ARG A 651 -36.46 -7.39 -1.52
C ARG A 651 -35.25 -6.50 -1.28
N LEU A 652 -34.50 -6.82 -0.23
CA LEU A 652 -33.17 -6.29 0.03
C LEU A 652 -32.15 -7.42 -0.06
N ASP A 653 -31.05 -7.19 -0.76
CA ASP A 653 -29.91 -8.09 -0.81
C ASP A 653 -28.73 -7.40 -0.12
N VAL A 654 -28.27 -7.98 0.98
CA VAL A 654 -27.21 -7.43 1.84
C VAL A 654 -25.92 -8.20 1.63
N PHE A 655 -24.84 -7.47 1.39
CA PHE A 655 -23.49 -7.99 1.17
C PHE A 655 -22.54 -7.44 2.23
N VAL A 656 -21.68 -8.27 2.79
CA VAL A 656 -20.73 -7.86 3.83
C VAL A 656 -19.48 -8.74 3.82
N LEU A 657 -18.33 -8.16 4.16
CA LEU A 657 -17.06 -8.89 4.23
C LEU A 657 -16.92 -9.63 5.56
N SER A 658 -16.64 -10.94 5.51
CA SER A 658 -16.31 -11.74 6.68
C SER A 658 -14.91 -11.44 7.21
N LYS A 659 -14.62 -11.83 8.45
CA LYS A 659 -13.25 -11.78 9.02
C LYS A 659 -12.23 -12.60 8.22
N ASN A 660 -12.69 -13.63 7.52
CA ASN A 660 -11.86 -14.49 6.67
C ASN A 660 -11.59 -13.85 5.29
N GLY A 661 -12.13 -12.66 5.01
CA GLY A 661 -11.92 -11.96 3.76
C GLY A 661 -12.79 -12.46 2.61
N THR A 662 -13.96 -13.06 2.90
CA THR A 662 -14.91 -13.51 1.87
C THR A 662 -16.22 -12.70 1.90
N VAL A 663 -16.79 -12.42 0.73
CA VAL A 663 -18.07 -11.70 0.63
C VAL A 663 -19.21 -12.65 0.94
N ASN A 664 -20.03 -12.24 1.91
CA ASN A 664 -21.20 -12.98 2.36
C ASN A 664 -22.49 -12.23 2.00
N HIS A 665 -23.52 -12.97 1.66
CA HIS A 665 -24.83 -12.47 1.25
C HIS A 665 -25.96 -12.97 2.15
N ARG A 666 -26.97 -12.14 2.35
CA ARG A 666 -28.27 -12.52 2.93
C ARG A 666 -29.37 -11.63 2.37
N ALA A 667 -30.56 -12.18 2.18
CA ALA A 667 -31.69 -11.45 1.61
C ALA A 667 -32.85 -11.29 2.60
N LEU A 668 -33.54 -10.16 2.51
CA LEU A 668 -34.84 -9.93 3.14
C LEU A 668 -35.93 -10.03 2.08
N LEU A 669 -36.88 -10.95 2.28
CA LEU A 669 -38.04 -11.15 1.41
C LEU A 669 -39.31 -10.70 2.14
N GLY A 670 -39.85 -9.55 1.74
CA GLY A 670 -40.94 -8.87 2.43
C GLY A 670 -40.52 -8.43 3.83
N SER A 671 -40.84 -9.27 4.81
CA SER A 671 -40.51 -9.10 6.23
C SER A 671 -39.68 -10.26 6.81
N THR A 672 -39.28 -11.23 5.98
CA THR A 672 -38.62 -12.46 6.43
C THR A 672 -37.22 -12.56 5.84
N TRP A 673 -36.22 -12.66 6.70
CA TRP A 673 -34.84 -12.90 6.30
C TRP A 673 -34.65 -14.34 5.82
N SER A 674 -33.81 -14.55 4.81
CA SER A 674 -33.35 -15.89 4.42
C SER A 674 -32.68 -16.58 5.62
N SER A 675 -32.70 -17.92 5.64
CA SER A 675 -32.37 -18.72 6.83
C SER A 675 -30.93 -18.53 7.32
N SER A 676 -29.97 -18.36 6.42
CA SER A 676 -28.55 -18.20 6.75
C SER A 676 -27.83 -17.22 5.82
N TRP A 677 -26.63 -16.81 6.25
CA TRP A 677 -25.66 -16.18 5.36
C TRP A 677 -25.14 -17.19 4.35
N SER A 678 -24.90 -16.74 3.12
CA SER A 678 -24.29 -17.50 2.03
C SER A 678 -22.92 -16.89 1.70
N ASP A 679 -21.86 -17.69 1.72
CA ASP A 679 -20.54 -17.26 1.24
C ASP A 679 -20.52 -17.37 -0.29
N LEU A 680 -20.21 -16.26 -0.97
CA LEU A 680 -20.19 -16.20 -2.43
C LEU A 680 -18.86 -16.69 -3.03
N GLY A 681 -17.87 -17.05 -2.22
CA GLY A 681 -16.54 -17.48 -2.66
C GLY A 681 -15.68 -16.34 -3.22
N ILE A 682 -16.10 -15.08 -3.06
CA ILE A 682 -15.37 -13.92 -3.55
C ILE A 682 -14.43 -13.42 -2.44
N SER A 683 -13.12 -13.53 -2.66
CA SER A 683 -12.12 -12.96 -1.76
C SER A 683 -11.98 -11.46 -1.94
N ALA A 684 -12.03 -10.71 -0.84
CA ALA A 684 -11.97 -9.27 -0.83
C ALA A 684 -11.24 -8.72 0.40
N THR A 685 -10.75 -7.49 0.24
CA THR A 685 -10.03 -6.71 1.25
C THR A 685 -10.69 -5.36 1.52
N SER A 686 -11.76 -4.99 0.81
CA SER A 686 -12.62 -3.81 1.06
C SER A 686 -14.06 -4.21 1.38
N ALA A 687 -14.89 -3.28 1.87
CA ALA A 687 -16.34 -3.48 1.85
C ALA A 687 -16.83 -3.69 0.41
N PRO A 688 -17.86 -4.54 0.20
CA PRO A 688 -18.46 -4.68 -1.12
C PRO A 688 -19.23 -3.43 -1.56
N LEU A 689 -19.34 -3.27 -2.87
CA LEU A 689 -20.26 -2.33 -3.52
C LEU A 689 -21.27 -3.15 -4.35
N ALA A 690 -22.53 -3.11 -3.94
CA ALA A 690 -23.64 -3.76 -4.62
C ALA A 690 -24.51 -2.71 -5.33
N THR A 691 -24.55 -2.77 -6.65
CA THR A 691 -25.31 -1.84 -7.49
C THR A 691 -26.41 -2.60 -8.22
N ARG A 692 -27.65 -2.11 -8.11
CA ARG A 692 -28.78 -2.65 -8.88
C ARG A 692 -28.61 -2.28 -10.35
N LEU A 693 -28.77 -3.26 -11.24
CA LEU A 693 -28.88 -3.05 -12.67
C LEU A 693 -30.34 -3.19 -13.10
N ASP A 694 -30.80 -2.26 -13.94
CA ASP A 694 -32.16 -2.24 -14.49
C ASP A 694 -32.31 -3.19 -15.68
N THR A 695 -31.96 -4.44 -15.46
CA THR A 695 -32.24 -5.56 -16.37
C THR A 695 -33.60 -6.18 -16.03
N THR A 696 -34.15 -6.97 -16.96
CA THR A 696 -35.34 -7.79 -16.71
C THR A 696 -34.97 -9.26 -16.88
N PRO A 697 -34.88 -10.07 -15.79
CA PRO A 697 -35.06 -9.70 -14.38
C PRO A 697 -33.92 -8.81 -13.83
N PRO A 698 -34.13 -8.10 -12.71
CA PRO A 698 -33.12 -7.21 -12.13
C PRO A 698 -31.91 -7.99 -11.65
N ARG A 699 -30.72 -7.44 -11.91
CA ARG A 699 -29.43 -8.01 -11.51
C ARG A 699 -28.73 -7.12 -10.49
N ILE A 700 -27.76 -7.71 -9.80
CA ILE A 700 -26.87 -7.03 -8.88
C ILE A 700 -25.47 -7.12 -9.46
N MET A 701 -24.87 -5.98 -9.74
CA MET A 701 -23.44 -5.89 -9.99
C MET A 701 -22.73 -5.78 -8.64
N LEU A 702 -21.84 -6.73 -8.36
CA LEU A 702 -21.07 -6.76 -7.14
C LEU A 702 -19.60 -6.46 -7.45
N GLN A 703 -19.07 -5.43 -6.82
CA GLN A 703 -17.72 -4.93 -7.01
C GLN A 703 -16.96 -4.93 -5.68
N VAL A 704 -15.72 -5.40 -5.69
CA VAL A 704 -14.86 -5.47 -4.51
C VAL A 704 -13.42 -5.18 -4.86
N ILE A 705 -12.63 -4.74 -3.86
CA ILE A 705 -11.18 -4.67 -3.98
C ILE A 705 -10.58 -5.88 -3.28
N GLY A 706 -9.93 -6.76 -4.04
CA GLY A 706 -9.17 -7.92 -3.57
C GLY A 706 -7.73 -7.57 -3.21
N THR A 707 -6.99 -8.61 -2.81
CA THR A 707 -5.56 -8.52 -2.48
C THR A 707 -4.77 -7.85 -3.61
N GLY A 708 -3.84 -6.95 -3.28
CA GLY A 708 -3.06 -6.19 -4.27
C GLY A 708 -3.82 -5.06 -4.97
N GLY A 709 -4.99 -4.67 -4.45
CA GLY A 709 -5.80 -3.60 -5.06
C GLY A 709 -6.53 -4.02 -6.33
N VAL A 710 -6.58 -5.32 -6.62
CA VAL A 710 -7.30 -5.89 -7.76
C VAL A 710 -8.80 -5.61 -7.59
N VAL A 711 -9.41 -4.93 -8.55
CA VAL A 711 -10.86 -4.70 -8.51
C VAL A 711 -11.54 -5.84 -9.24
N LEU A 712 -12.42 -6.56 -8.54
CA LEU A 712 -13.21 -7.65 -9.09
C LEU A 712 -14.64 -7.17 -9.30
N SER A 713 -15.26 -7.60 -10.40
CA SER A 713 -16.68 -7.37 -10.69
C SER A 713 -17.35 -8.67 -11.11
N SER A 714 -18.56 -8.88 -10.61
CA SER A 714 -19.41 -10.03 -10.93
C SER A 714 -20.86 -9.57 -11.02
N GLU A 715 -21.71 -10.35 -11.70
CA GLU A 715 -23.14 -10.08 -11.77
C GLU A 715 -23.95 -11.28 -11.29
N TRP A 716 -24.97 -10.96 -10.52
CA TRP A 716 -25.81 -11.93 -9.84
C TRP A 716 -27.28 -11.64 -10.10
N GLU A 717 -28.03 -12.69 -10.39
CA GLU A 717 -29.48 -12.63 -10.52
C GLU A 717 -30.14 -13.11 -9.24
N ALA A 718 -31.11 -12.33 -8.77
CA ALA A 718 -31.85 -12.55 -7.56
C ALA A 718 -32.88 -13.69 -7.74
N THR A 719 -32.77 -14.79 -6.99
CA THR A 719 -33.70 -15.94 -7.08
C THR A 719 -34.86 -15.81 -6.09
N ASN A 720 -36.05 -16.36 -6.41
CA ASN A 720 -37.27 -16.15 -5.61
C ASN A 720 -37.20 -16.65 -4.16
N ASP A 721 -36.30 -17.59 -3.87
CA ASP A 721 -36.03 -18.15 -2.53
C ASP A 721 -35.08 -17.28 -1.69
N GLY A 722 -34.63 -16.14 -2.21
CA GLY A 722 -33.71 -15.23 -1.54
C GLY A 722 -32.25 -15.59 -1.72
N GLY A 723 -31.94 -16.55 -2.60
CA GLY A 723 -30.58 -16.82 -3.06
C GLY A 723 -30.12 -15.87 -4.17
N LEU A 724 -28.91 -16.14 -4.67
CA LEU A 724 -28.31 -15.50 -5.83
C LEU A 724 -27.79 -16.55 -6.80
N LYS A 725 -28.01 -16.32 -8.09
CA LYS A 725 -27.43 -17.08 -9.19
C LYS A 725 -26.36 -16.23 -9.86
N ASN A 726 -25.12 -16.72 -9.91
CA ASN A 726 -24.06 -16.05 -10.67
C ASN A 726 -24.40 -16.12 -12.17
N VAL A 727 -24.53 -14.95 -12.81
CA VAL A 727 -24.80 -14.84 -14.26
C VAL A 727 -23.61 -14.31 -15.03
N VAL A 728 -22.75 -13.52 -14.38
CA VAL A 728 -21.43 -13.14 -14.90
C VAL A 728 -20.39 -13.43 -13.82
N PRO A 729 -19.48 -14.40 -14.05
CA PRO A 729 -18.45 -14.76 -13.10
C PRO A 729 -17.54 -13.57 -12.75
N SER A 730 -16.90 -13.67 -11.59
CA SER A 730 -15.94 -12.67 -11.13
C SER A 730 -14.82 -12.47 -12.14
N MET A 731 -14.68 -11.24 -12.64
CA MET A 731 -13.62 -10.81 -13.53
C MET A 731 -12.85 -9.63 -12.93
N GLN A 732 -11.56 -9.56 -13.25
CA GLN A 732 -10.72 -8.44 -12.87
C GLN A 732 -10.96 -7.24 -13.80
N ILE A 733 -11.05 -6.06 -13.21
CA ILE A 733 -11.16 -4.77 -13.91
C ILE A 733 -9.77 -4.12 -13.98
N GLY A 734 -9.17 -4.22 -15.18
CA GLY A 734 -7.86 -3.65 -15.49
C GLY A 734 -6.75 -4.10 -14.54
N ASP A 735 -5.68 -3.31 -14.44
CA ASP A 735 -4.48 -3.70 -13.69
C ASP A 735 -4.61 -3.52 -12.16
N GLY A 736 -5.81 -3.15 -11.66
CA GLY A 736 -6.07 -2.84 -10.24
C GLY A 736 -5.77 -1.38 -9.84
N LEU A 737 -6.07 -1.02 -8.58
CA LEU A 737 -5.89 0.32 -7.99
C LEU A 737 -4.50 0.51 -7.31
N SER A 738 -3.61 -0.48 -7.44
CA SER A 738 -2.31 -0.70 -6.76
C SER A 738 -2.36 -1.27 -5.33
N ASP A 739 -1.20 -1.77 -4.87
CA ASP A 739 -1.03 -2.58 -3.66
C ASP A 739 -1.33 -1.89 -2.32
N ASP A 740 -1.25 -0.55 -2.25
CA ASP A 740 -1.38 0.25 -1.01
C ASP A 740 -2.72 1.03 -0.91
N TRP A 741 -3.80 0.53 -1.53
CA TRP A 741 -5.09 1.23 -1.61
C TRP A 741 -5.77 1.48 -0.23
N MET A 742 -5.33 0.81 0.83
CA MET A 742 -5.83 0.97 2.21
C MET A 742 -5.16 2.11 3.00
N ALA A 743 -4.14 2.79 2.47
CA ALA A 743 -3.35 3.78 3.21
C ALA A 743 -3.98 5.19 3.32
N VAL A 744 -5.31 5.28 3.36
CA VAL A 744 -6.04 6.56 3.47
C VAL A 744 -6.86 6.55 4.76
N ASP A 745 -6.37 7.34 5.72
CA ASP A 745 -6.87 7.74 7.05
C ASP A 745 -8.12 7.06 7.66
#